data_AF-A0A6S6SN32-F1
#
_entry.id   AF-A0A6S6SN32-F1
#
_cell.length_a   1.000
_cell.length_b   1.000
_cell.length_c   1.000
_cell.angle_alpha   90.00
_cell.angle_beta   90.00
_cell.angle_gamma   90.00
#
_symmetry.space_group_name_H-M   'P 1'
#
loop_
_entity.id
_entity.type
_entity.pdbx_description
1 polymer ?
#
loop_
_entity_poly.entity_id
_entity_poly.type
_entity_poly.pdbx_seq_one_letter_code
_entity_poly.pdbx_strand_id
1 'polypeptide(L)'
;MPILIQSLGLLHSYNKKIVLQNNDKMPKTLRLGFIMGGGVSLGTFSGAALSEAIKQQIVYGQYDTGKKDKDEQPIYAPYDAIEIDVFSGASAGAISLAIMLRILVNPRDKYRFLGYRSYEDLREALEQKLSKQFGGKLIELKMQYPEKYEQLLAAQTIQDFQDKVWSKEVDVDRFLGTGSFDKDLTDSASFMDRGVVDQLGVELFQFKVSAEERLKNKILLGDRVLFGCTLANLSHTLQKSKRTHFDDSNKPSLIQALNDSSVDRIHSELRVFDLNFKAIKETEGRYYPLRWVQYHVGSDLVLQQQDKDKNLYEKEVKNLNQNDVWREMAATAIASAAVPFAFEPVVLNRYRYEFGSEWARELKDKKSYPFTYVDGGLFNNEPVKEAMRLASYIDTTSEHKNFERQLIFVDPDVTELENQFKIHAHEKLSIGRSLFSSRTKVSSKSTVLRLFSGMTYILSAILNEAQSIEVGKISAILDQFEHRKQMRKFYRSIVKGIPNDPQIIEMRNFAMAELDKVRSKLNLPDNTLQIQHEFLRIIKEEHNFLGNYIPLEDERLLVDEIHKFVYLSTPSQVDHVGYWIFILACLNLDIAMNLVGKTSKTKLIPIAPFNFYEEGEAFKLMPLPGKGMAGFTGFASIEASSYEVRYGKYCARRILQELNLTESNQQQLKLPLRFDYGRFDGLLKSNLRNSIVKRVKEIVPSGFSAIMPFLGGYLKESVQNFVDRNIHGNVRTESFEFQIRVPSDLYVLKGFSPSGAAANKKSLQAISIHGDYYLITKLLYDFEEEQWKGAHTNFMQNMYIDQSKFFEDIAMLCLELPVMSLDSDAYLSPNPIFVADVRAGLKSSGYKELSAKNWALKSDVLPLDKHLWGKDKWL
;
A
#
# COMPACT_ATOMS: atom_id res chain seq x y z
N MET A 1 -71.66 7.69 40.82
CA MET A 1 -71.47 8.66 39.71
C MET A 1 -70.27 9.54 40.05
N PRO A 2 -69.36 9.90 39.12
CA PRO A 2 -69.10 9.35 37.77
C PRO A 2 -67.58 9.06 37.46
N ILE A 3 -67.27 8.07 36.58
CA ILE A 3 -66.59 8.16 35.23
C ILE A 3 -65.03 8.20 35.26
N LEU A 4 -64.19 7.56 34.41
CA LEU A 4 -64.24 6.50 33.38
C LEU A 4 -62.80 6.31 32.81
N ILE A 5 -62.32 5.06 32.76
CA ILE A 5 -61.51 4.34 31.73
C ILE A 5 -60.48 5.10 30.84
N GLN A 6 -59.20 4.73 30.91
CA GLN A 6 -58.35 4.21 29.81
C GLN A 6 -56.92 3.87 30.27
N SER A 7 -56.65 2.61 30.60
CA SER A 7 -55.29 2.08 30.79
C SER A 7 -55.27 0.55 30.61
N LEU A 8 -55.37 0.08 29.36
CA LEU A 8 -55.11 -1.32 28.99
C LEU A 8 -54.77 -1.37 27.49
N GLY A 9 -53.49 -1.59 27.17
CA GLY A 9 -53.04 -1.84 25.80
C GLY A 9 -51.51 -1.86 25.68
N LEU A 10 -50.99 -2.96 25.12
CA LEU A 10 -49.59 -3.20 24.70
C LEU A 10 -48.63 -3.78 25.75
N LEU A 11 -48.96 -4.96 26.26
CA LEU A 11 -47.97 -5.95 26.74
C LEU A 11 -48.43 -7.34 26.26
N HIS A 12 -48.19 -7.68 24.99
CA HIS A 12 -48.16 -9.06 24.47
C HIS A 12 -47.57 -9.09 23.06
N SER A 13 -46.26 -9.32 22.94
CA SER A 13 -45.62 -10.11 21.87
C SER A 13 -44.09 -10.18 22.10
N TYR A 14 -43.68 -10.66 23.28
CA TYR A 14 -42.33 -11.19 23.40
C TYR A 14 -42.28 -12.56 22.73
N ASN A 15 -41.88 -12.56 21.47
CA ASN A 15 -41.46 -13.78 20.78
C ASN A 15 -40.33 -14.41 21.60
N LYS A 16 -40.64 -15.52 22.27
CA LYS A 16 -39.66 -16.47 22.79
C LYS A 16 -38.81 -16.96 21.60
N LYS A 17 -37.69 -16.27 21.33
CA LYS A 17 -36.55 -16.91 20.68
C LYS A 17 -36.07 -17.97 21.66
N ILE A 18 -36.40 -19.22 21.33
CA ILE A 18 -35.88 -20.41 21.99
C ILE A 18 -34.36 -20.30 21.92
N VAL A 19 -33.73 -19.99 23.05
CA VAL A 19 -32.31 -20.24 23.26
C VAL A 19 -32.20 -21.76 23.38
N LEU A 20 -32.02 -22.42 22.24
CA LEU A 20 -31.51 -23.79 22.22
C LEU A 20 -30.11 -23.72 22.83
N GLN A 21 -29.95 -24.27 24.03
CA GLN A 21 -28.63 -24.60 24.58
C GLN A 21 -27.95 -25.55 23.59
N ASN A 22 -27.02 -25.01 22.80
CA ASN A 22 -26.17 -25.75 21.87
C ASN A 22 -25.14 -26.56 22.67
N ASN A 23 -25.50 -27.75 23.16
CA ASN A 23 -24.53 -28.68 23.75
C ASN A 23 -23.89 -29.65 22.73
N ASP A 24 -24.22 -29.52 21.42
CA ASP A 24 -23.72 -30.43 20.36
C ASP A 24 -22.95 -29.72 19.22
N LYS A 25 -22.62 -28.42 19.33
CA LYS A 25 -21.95 -27.69 18.25
C LYS A 25 -20.47 -27.51 18.56
N MET A 26 -19.58 -28.08 17.74
CA MET A 26 -18.14 -27.78 17.83
C MET A 26 -17.94 -26.26 17.68
N PRO A 27 -17.24 -25.59 18.64
CA PRO A 27 -17.03 -24.15 18.59
C PRO A 27 -16.29 -23.75 17.32
N LYS A 28 -16.70 -22.64 16.71
CA LYS A 28 -16.14 -22.12 15.46
C LYS A 28 -15.37 -20.83 15.68
N THR A 29 -14.09 -20.85 15.32
CA THR A 29 -13.17 -19.70 15.45
C THR A 29 -13.15 -18.87 14.17
N LEU A 30 -13.22 -17.55 14.28
CA LEU A 30 -12.86 -16.63 13.20
C LEU A 30 -11.37 -16.35 13.26
N ARG A 31 -10.68 -16.61 12.17
CA ARG A 31 -9.24 -16.53 12.04
C ARG A 31 -8.90 -15.39 11.08
N LEU A 32 -8.28 -14.35 11.60
CA LEU A 32 -8.02 -13.10 10.89
C LEU A 32 -6.55 -13.00 10.48
N GLY A 33 -6.31 -12.63 9.23
CA GLY A 33 -5.02 -12.12 8.77
C GLY A 33 -5.16 -10.68 8.30
N PHE A 34 -4.14 -9.86 8.54
CA PHE A 34 -4.12 -8.46 8.12
C PHE A 34 -3.07 -8.21 7.06
N ILE A 35 -3.48 -7.47 6.04
CA ILE A 35 -2.68 -7.12 4.89
C ILE A 35 -2.74 -5.60 4.75
N MET A 36 -1.59 -4.95 4.70
CA MET A 36 -1.52 -3.49 4.57
C MET A 36 -0.56 -3.09 3.46
N GLY A 37 -1.08 -2.37 2.48
CA GLY A 37 -0.29 -1.68 1.45
C GLY A 37 0.43 -0.44 2.01
N GLY A 38 1.37 0.08 1.21
CA GLY A 38 2.24 1.20 1.57
C GLY A 38 1.71 2.60 1.27
N GLY A 39 0.39 2.76 1.13
CA GLY A 39 -0.23 4.02 0.70
C GLY A 39 -0.05 5.20 1.68
N VAL A 40 -0.04 6.39 1.10
CA VAL A 40 0.46 7.67 1.65
C VAL A 40 -0.30 8.22 2.87
N SER A 41 -1.48 7.71 3.24
CA SER A 41 -2.05 8.00 4.56
C SER A 41 -1.33 7.13 5.59
N LEU A 42 -0.23 7.61 6.16
CA LEU A 42 0.61 6.88 7.11
C LEU A 42 -0.18 6.38 8.31
N GLY A 43 -0.87 5.25 8.16
CA GLY A 43 -1.61 4.54 9.20
C GLY A 43 -2.83 5.22 9.82
N THR A 44 -3.18 6.49 9.55
CA THR A 44 -4.39 7.15 10.11
C THR A 44 -5.68 6.46 9.67
N PHE A 45 -5.98 6.45 8.37
CA PHE A 45 -7.09 5.70 7.79
C PHE A 45 -6.91 4.22 8.07
N SER A 46 -5.73 3.68 7.76
CA SER A 46 -5.52 2.24 7.73
C SER A 46 -5.54 1.60 9.12
N GLY A 47 -4.92 2.23 10.12
CA GLY A 47 -4.95 1.81 11.52
C GLY A 47 -6.34 1.95 12.14
N ALA A 48 -7.09 2.99 11.77
CA ALA A 48 -8.48 3.15 12.20
C ALA A 48 -9.40 2.09 11.60
N ALA A 49 -9.32 1.87 10.29
CA ALA A 49 -10.08 0.84 9.57
C ALA A 49 -9.78 -0.56 10.10
N LEU A 50 -8.50 -0.87 10.33
CA LEU A 50 -8.06 -2.17 10.82
C LEU A 50 -8.61 -2.46 12.22
N SER A 51 -8.40 -1.54 13.16
CA SER A 51 -8.87 -1.70 14.53
C SER A 51 -10.39 -1.73 14.61
N GLU A 52 -11.09 -0.96 13.76
CA GLU A 52 -12.53 -1.00 13.66
C GLU A 52 -13.04 -2.34 13.12
N ALA A 53 -12.38 -2.91 12.12
CA ALA A 53 -12.74 -4.22 11.58
C ALA A 53 -12.67 -5.31 12.67
N ILE A 54 -11.65 -5.28 13.53
CA ILE A 54 -11.56 -6.18 14.70
C ILE A 54 -12.76 -5.98 15.64
N LYS A 55 -13.05 -4.73 16.04
CA LYS A 55 -14.17 -4.44 16.95
C LYS A 55 -15.51 -4.90 16.38
N GLN A 56 -15.76 -4.65 15.09
CA GLN A 56 -16.98 -5.07 14.41
C GLN A 56 -17.11 -6.60 14.38
N GLN A 57 -16.01 -7.33 14.12
CA GLN A 57 -16.02 -8.79 14.16
C GLN A 57 -16.23 -9.36 15.57
N ILE A 58 -15.66 -8.73 16.60
CA ILE A 58 -15.89 -9.15 18.00
C ILE A 58 -17.36 -9.02 18.41
N VAL A 59 -17.98 -7.89 18.07
CA VAL A 59 -19.34 -7.58 18.54
C VAL A 59 -20.41 -8.22 17.64
N TYR A 60 -20.21 -8.22 16.33
CA TYR A 60 -21.23 -8.55 15.34
C TYR A 60 -20.82 -9.64 14.35
N GLY A 61 -19.62 -10.19 14.45
CA GLY A 61 -19.10 -11.17 13.50
C GLY A 61 -19.94 -12.44 13.45
N GLN A 62 -20.31 -12.84 12.24
CA GLN A 62 -21.19 -13.98 11.99
C GLN A 62 -20.71 -14.84 10.81
N TYR A 63 -21.17 -16.09 10.77
CA TYR A 63 -20.97 -17.00 9.65
C TYR A 63 -22.29 -17.62 9.19
N ASP A 64 -22.38 -17.90 7.90
CA ASP A 64 -23.49 -18.66 7.32
C ASP A 64 -23.38 -20.12 7.77
N THR A 65 -24.44 -20.63 8.41
CA THR A 65 -24.50 -22.01 8.91
C THR A 65 -24.74 -23.05 7.81
N GLY A 66 -25.01 -22.61 6.57
CA GLY A 66 -25.43 -23.46 5.46
C GLY A 66 -26.88 -23.95 5.58
N LYS A 67 -27.58 -23.58 6.65
CA LYS A 67 -29.00 -23.86 6.85
C LYS A 67 -29.80 -22.66 6.39
N LYS A 68 -30.98 -22.93 5.83
CA LYS A 68 -31.97 -21.92 5.49
C LYS A 68 -33.10 -21.94 6.49
N ASP A 69 -33.70 -20.78 6.74
CA ASP A 69 -34.93 -20.68 7.51
C ASP A 69 -36.15 -21.06 6.67
N LYS A 70 -37.36 -20.88 7.23
CA LYS A 70 -38.62 -21.23 6.57
C LYS A 70 -38.90 -20.38 5.31
N ASP A 71 -38.23 -19.23 5.19
CA ASP A 71 -38.38 -18.27 4.09
C ASP A 71 -37.20 -18.35 3.10
N GLU A 72 -36.48 -19.48 3.13
CA GLU A 72 -35.27 -19.77 2.34
C GLU A 72 -34.09 -18.80 2.56
N GLN A 73 -34.11 -18.01 3.63
CA GLN A 73 -33.01 -17.10 3.95
C GLN A 73 -31.89 -17.83 4.69
N PRO A 74 -30.62 -17.49 4.44
CA PRO A 74 -29.49 -18.10 5.14
C PRO A 74 -29.54 -17.78 6.64
N ILE A 75 -29.37 -18.81 7.46
CA ILE A 75 -29.28 -18.69 8.92
C ILE A 75 -27.82 -18.42 9.30
N TYR A 76 -27.59 -17.28 9.95
CA TYR A 76 -26.29 -16.90 10.48
C TYR A 76 -26.14 -17.28 11.95
N ALA A 77 -24.90 -17.55 12.36
CA ALA A 77 -24.52 -17.77 13.76
C ALA A 77 -23.27 -16.96 14.11
N PRO A 78 -23.13 -16.49 15.37
CA PRO A 78 -21.93 -15.79 15.80
C PRO A 78 -20.75 -16.76 15.92
N TYR A 79 -19.53 -16.25 15.74
CA TYR A 79 -18.31 -17.00 16.06
C TYR A 79 -18.15 -17.17 17.56
N ASP A 80 -17.52 -18.25 18.00
CA ASP A 80 -17.26 -18.49 19.43
C ASP A 80 -15.97 -17.78 19.88
N ALA A 81 -14.94 -17.78 19.03
CA ALA A 81 -13.64 -17.18 19.30
C ALA A 81 -13.12 -16.40 18.09
N ILE A 82 -12.20 -15.46 18.34
CA ILE A 82 -11.50 -14.70 17.31
C ILE A 82 -10.01 -14.78 17.58
N GLU A 83 -9.24 -15.15 16.56
CA GLU A 83 -7.79 -15.27 16.60
C GLU A 83 -7.17 -14.50 15.43
N ILE A 84 -6.07 -13.78 15.67
CA ILE A 84 -5.27 -13.08 14.68
C ILE A 84 -3.90 -13.75 14.64
N ASP A 85 -3.46 -14.19 13.47
CA ASP A 85 -2.25 -15.02 13.34
C ASP A 85 -1.41 -14.75 12.10
N VAL A 86 -1.86 -13.87 11.21
CA VAL A 86 -1.12 -13.48 10.01
C VAL A 86 -1.10 -11.97 9.86
N PHE A 87 0.10 -11.42 9.65
CA PHE A 87 0.35 -10.02 9.39
C PHE A 87 1.29 -9.93 8.18
N SER A 88 0.95 -9.14 7.17
CA SER A 88 1.81 -8.90 6.01
C SER A 88 1.72 -7.43 5.60
N GLY A 89 2.86 -6.75 5.59
CA GLY A 89 2.89 -5.32 5.33
C GLY A 89 4.03 -4.86 4.42
N ALA A 90 3.79 -3.73 3.77
CA ALA A 90 4.79 -2.92 3.09
C ALA A 90 4.75 -1.49 3.64
N SER A 91 5.89 -0.79 3.64
CA SER A 91 5.99 0.62 4.03
C SER A 91 5.34 0.94 5.39
N ALA A 92 4.62 2.05 5.49
CA ALA A 92 3.86 2.45 6.68
C ALA A 92 2.84 1.39 7.14
N GLY A 93 2.38 0.53 6.22
CA GLY A 93 1.55 -0.63 6.53
C GLY A 93 2.26 -1.64 7.42
N ALA A 94 3.54 -1.94 7.15
CA ALA A 94 4.34 -2.83 7.99
C ALA A 94 4.53 -2.27 9.41
N ILE A 95 4.77 -0.96 9.54
CA ILE A 95 4.85 -0.28 10.84
C ILE A 95 3.53 -0.39 11.60
N SER A 96 2.41 -0.09 10.94
CA SER A 96 1.07 -0.17 11.54
C SER A 96 0.77 -1.58 12.07
N LEU A 97 1.08 -2.62 11.29
CA LEU A 97 0.90 -4.01 11.70
C LEU A 97 1.83 -4.39 12.86
N ALA A 98 3.09 -3.95 12.84
CA ALA A 98 4.04 -4.20 13.91
C ALA A 98 3.59 -3.54 15.23
N ILE A 99 3.08 -2.31 15.18
CA ILE A 99 2.51 -1.59 16.34
C ILE A 99 1.32 -2.37 16.91
N MET A 100 0.38 -2.78 16.04
CA MET A 100 -0.76 -3.60 16.47
C MET A 100 -0.29 -4.88 17.15
N LEU A 101 0.60 -5.65 16.49
CA LEU A 101 1.12 -6.91 17.01
C LEU A 101 1.75 -6.72 18.39
N ARG A 102 2.56 -5.66 18.55
CA ARG A 102 3.20 -5.33 19.83
C ARG A 102 2.19 -5.00 20.93
N ILE A 103 1.12 -4.29 20.61
CA ILE A 103 0.08 -3.93 21.58
C ILE A 103 -0.75 -5.16 21.97
N LEU A 104 -1.06 -6.06 21.03
CA LEU A 104 -1.83 -7.26 21.31
C LEU A 104 -1.11 -8.27 22.22
N VAL A 105 0.22 -8.23 22.25
CA VAL A 105 1.04 -9.02 23.18
C VAL A 105 0.82 -8.57 24.62
N ASN A 106 0.67 -7.26 24.84
CA ASN A 106 0.38 -6.71 26.16
C ASN A 106 -0.34 -5.36 26.03
N PRO A 107 -1.68 -5.34 25.99
CA PRO A 107 -2.41 -4.08 25.84
C PRO A 107 -2.37 -3.23 27.13
N ARG A 108 -1.79 -3.76 28.21
CA ARG A 108 -1.82 -3.16 29.55
C ARG A 108 -0.55 -2.38 29.89
N ASP A 109 0.55 -2.52 29.14
CA ASP A 109 1.87 -2.02 29.57
C ASP A 109 2.20 -0.58 29.13
N LYS A 110 1.45 -0.01 28.18
CA LYS A 110 1.76 1.28 27.55
C LYS A 110 0.74 2.40 27.82
N TYR A 111 -0.06 2.29 28.87
CA TYR A 111 -1.08 3.29 29.21
C TYR A 111 -0.53 4.73 29.35
N ARG A 112 0.72 4.91 29.80
CA ARG A 112 1.37 6.23 29.89
C ARG A 112 1.62 6.88 28.54
N PHE A 113 1.90 6.11 27.50
CA PHE A 113 2.08 6.64 26.14
C PHE A 113 0.77 7.26 25.62
N LEU A 114 -0.37 6.68 26.01
CA LEU A 114 -1.69 7.22 25.73
C LEU A 114 -2.10 8.37 26.67
N GLY A 115 -1.25 8.76 27.63
CA GLY A 115 -1.48 9.88 28.55
C GLY A 115 -2.24 9.52 29.84
N TYR A 116 -2.40 8.23 30.17
CA TYR A 116 -3.08 7.79 31.38
C TYR A 116 -2.10 7.56 32.55
N ARG A 117 -2.59 7.68 33.80
CA ARG A 117 -1.75 7.54 35.01
C ARG A 117 -1.62 6.09 35.47
N SER A 118 -2.64 5.28 35.18
CA SER A 118 -2.73 3.85 35.51
C SER A 118 -3.38 3.07 34.36
N TYR A 119 -3.35 1.73 34.42
CA TYR A 119 -4.10 0.90 33.48
C TYR A 119 -5.61 0.97 33.77
N GLU A 120 -6.00 1.15 35.03
CA GLU A 120 -7.38 1.29 35.47
C GLU A 120 -8.02 2.55 34.85
N ASP A 121 -7.28 3.67 34.83
CA ASP A 121 -7.72 4.93 34.20
C ASP A 121 -7.94 4.75 32.69
N LEU A 122 -7.00 4.05 32.02
CA LEU A 122 -7.12 3.71 30.61
C LEU A 122 -8.36 2.85 30.41
N ARG A 123 -8.53 1.80 31.21
CA ARG A 123 -9.66 0.87 31.10
C ARG A 123 -10.99 1.59 31.23
N GLU A 124 -11.16 2.46 32.22
CA GLU A 124 -12.39 3.23 32.39
C GLU A 124 -12.69 4.09 31.15
N ALA A 125 -11.68 4.77 30.60
CA ALA A 125 -11.83 5.56 29.39
C ALA A 125 -12.19 4.71 28.16
N LEU A 126 -11.62 3.50 28.03
CA LEU A 126 -11.97 2.55 26.98
C LEU A 126 -13.42 2.09 27.11
N GLU A 127 -13.86 1.74 28.33
CA GLU A 127 -15.24 1.32 28.61
C GLU A 127 -16.24 2.44 28.27
N GLN A 128 -15.94 3.69 28.59
CA GLN A 128 -16.77 4.85 28.23
C GLN A 128 -16.86 5.04 26.70
N LYS A 129 -15.74 4.96 25.98
CA LYS A 129 -15.71 5.07 24.51
C LYS A 129 -16.52 3.97 23.84
N LEU A 130 -16.35 2.71 24.28
CA LEU A 130 -17.07 1.57 23.75
C LEU A 130 -18.55 1.62 24.09
N SER A 131 -18.92 2.09 25.29
CA SER A 131 -20.32 2.24 25.70
C SER A 131 -21.03 3.25 24.80
N LYS A 132 -20.37 4.36 24.46
CA LYS A 132 -20.88 5.34 23.50
C LYS A 132 -21.05 4.75 22.10
N GLN A 133 -20.17 3.83 21.68
CA GLN A 133 -20.19 3.27 20.34
C GLN A 133 -21.19 2.11 20.17
N PHE A 134 -21.25 1.18 21.12
CA PHE A 134 -21.98 -0.08 21.02
C PHE A 134 -23.21 -0.17 21.94
N GLY A 135 -23.37 0.77 22.88
CA GLY A 135 -24.55 0.85 23.75
C GLY A 135 -24.88 -0.47 24.45
N GLY A 136 -26.14 -0.90 24.33
CA GLY A 136 -26.64 -2.13 24.96
C GLY A 136 -25.88 -3.40 24.55
N LYS A 137 -25.31 -3.46 23.34
CA LYS A 137 -24.52 -4.62 22.89
C LYS A 137 -23.24 -4.81 23.67
N LEU A 138 -22.66 -3.73 24.21
CA LEU A 138 -21.50 -3.84 25.10
C LEU A 138 -21.85 -4.56 26.40
N ILE A 139 -23.04 -4.26 26.97
CA ILE A 139 -23.53 -4.88 28.21
C ILE A 139 -23.78 -6.37 27.97
N GLU A 140 -24.45 -6.71 26.85
CA GLU A 140 -24.67 -8.10 26.43
C GLU A 140 -23.34 -8.87 26.30
N LEU A 141 -22.36 -8.27 25.60
CA LEU A 141 -21.04 -8.88 25.41
C LEU A 141 -20.32 -9.09 26.76
N LYS A 142 -20.35 -8.10 27.66
CA LYS A 142 -19.72 -8.18 28.99
C LYS A 142 -20.33 -9.29 29.85
N MET A 143 -21.64 -9.51 29.78
CA MET A 143 -22.33 -10.51 30.59
C MET A 143 -22.25 -11.92 29.98
N GLN A 144 -22.34 -12.05 28.66
CA GLN A 144 -22.45 -13.36 28.00
C GLN A 144 -21.10 -13.88 27.48
N TYR A 145 -20.17 -12.99 27.10
CA TYR A 145 -18.90 -13.34 26.47
C TYR A 145 -17.75 -12.50 27.06
N PRO A 146 -17.39 -12.70 28.33
CA PRO A 146 -16.40 -11.86 29.04
C PRO A 146 -15.02 -11.85 28.37
N GLU A 147 -14.61 -12.95 27.72
CA GLU A 147 -13.36 -12.99 26.97
C GLU A 147 -13.39 -12.07 25.75
N LYS A 148 -14.48 -12.09 24.97
CA LYS A 148 -14.67 -11.17 23.84
C LYS A 148 -14.75 -9.72 24.29
N TYR A 149 -15.28 -9.46 25.48
CA TYR A 149 -15.27 -8.12 26.06
C TYR A 149 -13.84 -7.61 26.32
N GLU A 150 -12.95 -8.44 26.89
CA GLU A 150 -11.53 -8.08 27.02
C GLU A 150 -10.85 -7.90 25.66
N GLN A 151 -11.18 -8.74 24.68
CA GLN A 151 -10.69 -8.58 23.30
C GLN A 151 -11.13 -7.24 22.69
N LEU A 152 -12.36 -6.80 22.97
CA LEU A 152 -12.88 -5.53 22.50
C LEU A 152 -12.14 -4.34 23.10
N LEU A 153 -11.80 -4.41 24.39
CA LEU A 153 -10.96 -3.42 25.07
C LEU A 153 -9.56 -3.35 24.44
N ALA A 154 -8.96 -4.50 24.12
CA ALA A 154 -7.67 -4.55 23.44
C ALA A 154 -7.74 -3.95 22.02
N ALA A 155 -8.80 -4.25 21.27
CA ALA A 155 -9.02 -3.67 19.94
C ALA A 155 -9.20 -2.15 19.99
N GLN A 156 -9.91 -1.62 21.00
CA GLN A 156 -10.01 -0.18 21.22
C GLN A 156 -8.67 0.44 21.66
N THR A 157 -7.87 -0.29 22.43
CA THR A 157 -6.52 0.14 22.81
C THR A 157 -5.66 0.32 21.56
N ILE A 158 -5.65 -0.65 20.65
CA ILE A 158 -4.94 -0.54 19.35
C ILE A 158 -5.42 0.71 18.60
N GLN A 159 -6.73 0.95 18.53
CA GLN A 159 -7.27 2.12 17.83
C GLN A 159 -6.75 3.43 18.41
N ASP A 160 -6.69 3.55 19.74
CA ASP A 160 -6.18 4.74 20.42
C ASP A 160 -4.66 4.91 20.22
N PHE A 161 -3.89 3.81 20.16
CA PHE A 161 -2.46 3.85 19.84
C PHE A 161 -2.20 4.27 18.40
N GLN A 162 -2.89 3.67 17.42
CA GLN A 162 -2.73 4.04 16.02
C GLN A 162 -3.11 5.51 15.81
N ASP A 163 -4.21 5.98 16.41
CA ASP A 163 -4.58 7.41 16.38
C ASP A 163 -3.52 8.30 17.05
N LYS A 164 -2.99 7.91 18.21
CA LYS A 164 -1.94 8.68 18.89
C LYS A 164 -0.67 8.76 18.06
N VAL A 165 -0.20 7.63 17.52
CA VAL A 165 1.02 7.58 16.71
C VAL A 165 0.83 8.40 15.44
N TRP A 166 -0.17 8.06 14.63
CA TRP A 166 -0.29 8.59 13.28
C TRP A 166 -0.91 9.98 13.20
N SER A 167 -1.81 10.33 14.13
CA SER A 167 -2.47 11.65 14.10
C SER A 167 -1.78 12.72 14.97
N LYS A 168 -0.82 12.34 15.83
CA LYS A 168 -0.25 13.27 16.85
C LYS A 168 1.26 13.17 17.06
N GLU A 169 1.86 11.98 16.97
CA GLU A 169 3.30 11.83 17.19
C GLU A 169 4.11 11.95 15.89
N VAL A 170 3.54 11.45 14.80
CA VAL A 170 4.10 11.57 13.46
C VAL A 170 3.60 12.87 12.84
N ASP A 171 4.45 13.89 12.89
CA ASP A 171 4.13 15.27 12.54
C ASP A 171 5.18 15.84 11.58
N VAL A 172 4.73 16.73 10.69
CA VAL A 172 5.59 17.28 9.64
C VAL A 172 6.69 18.19 10.17
N ASP A 173 6.40 18.96 11.21
CA ASP A 173 7.37 19.89 11.77
C ASP A 173 8.49 19.12 12.45
N ARG A 174 8.17 18.01 13.13
CA ARG A 174 9.17 17.07 13.65
C ARG A 174 10.05 16.48 12.55
N PHE A 175 9.45 16.00 11.45
CA PHE A 175 10.22 15.41 10.36
C PHE A 175 11.08 16.40 9.61
N LEU A 176 10.66 17.66 9.50
CA LEU A 176 11.43 18.71 8.83
C LEU A 176 12.38 19.44 9.79
N GLY A 177 12.37 19.09 11.08
CA GLY A 177 13.16 19.76 12.11
C GLY A 177 12.81 21.25 12.23
N THR A 178 11.52 21.58 12.23
CA THR A 178 11.00 22.97 12.24
C THR A 178 10.04 23.22 13.39
N GLY A 179 9.59 24.48 13.52
CA GLY A 179 8.59 24.88 14.51
C GLY A 179 9.08 24.71 15.94
N SER A 180 8.31 23.99 16.75
CA SER A 180 8.68 23.68 18.15
C SER A 180 9.74 22.57 18.28
N PHE A 181 10.11 21.94 17.17
CA PHE A 181 11.09 20.84 17.09
C PHE A 181 12.29 21.24 16.22
N ASP A 182 12.70 22.51 16.27
CA ASP A 182 13.81 23.03 15.48
C ASP A 182 15.08 22.21 15.69
N LYS A 183 15.48 21.47 14.65
CA LYS A 183 16.63 20.58 14.64
C LYS A 183 17.44 20.86 13.38
N ASP A 184 18.74 21.00 13.55
CA ASP A 184 19.66 21.09 12.41
C ASP A 184 19.81 19.70 11.79
N LEU A 185 19.49 19.61 10.50
CA LEU A 185 19.51 18.38 9.71
C LEU A 185 20.48 18.52 8.53
N THR A 186 21.49 19.40 8.63
CA THR A 186 22.53 19.60 7.60
C THR A 186 23.38 18.33 7.40
N ASP A 187 23.63 17.57 8.47
CA ASP A 187 24.39 16.32 8.41
C ASP A 187 23.52 15.08 8.10
N SER A 188 22.21 15.26 7.94
CA SER A 188 21.29 14.17 7.61
C SER A 188 21.40 13.79 6.13
N ALA A 189 21.51 12.50 5.82
CA ALA A 189 21.54 12.02 4.44
C ALA A 189 20.14 11.99 3.77
N SER A 190 19.09 12.35 4.51
CA SER A 190 17.70 12.35 4.05
C SER A 190 16.99 13.70 4.22
N PHE A 191 15.91 13.87 3.46
CA PHE A 191 15.07 15.07 3.52
C PHE A 191 14.34 15.20 4.86
N MET A 192 13.85 14.09 5.42
CA MET A 192 13.17 14.05 6.72
C MET A 192 14.04 13.41 7.81
N ASP A 193 13.80 13.79 9.07
CA ASP A 193 14.43 13.21 10.25
C ASP A 193 13.87 11.82 10.57
N ARG A 194 14.56 10.77 10.12
CA ARG A 194 14.25 9.38 10.48
C ARG A 194 14.32 9.14 11.99
N GLY A 195 15.09 9.94 12.74
CA GLY A 195 15.24 9.83 14.19
C GLY A 195 13.92 9.88 14.96
N VAL A 196 12.91 10.58 14.42
CA VAL A 196 11.55 10.62 14.99
C VAL A 196 10.91 9.22 14.98
N VAL A 197 11.04 8.48 13.87
CA VAL A 197 10.50 7.12 13.74
C VAL A 197 11.28 6.15 14.62
N ASP A 198 12.62 6.29 14.67
CA ASP A 198 13.48 5.45 15.50
C ASP A 198 13.13 5.59 16.99
N GLN A 199 12.90 6.82 17.47
CA GLN A 199 12.49 7.09 18.85
C GLN A 199 11.13 6.46 19.18
N LEU A 200 10.14 6.61 18.29
CA LEU A 200 8.83 5.97 18.44
C LEU A 200 8.95 4.43 18.46
N GLY A 201 9.83 3.86 17.64
CA GLY A 201 10.15 2.44 17.64
C GLY A 201 10.64 1.96 19.02
N VAL A 202 11.57 2.69 19.63
CA VAL A 202 12.05 2.39 20.99
C VAL A 202 10.92 2.50 22.01
N GLU A 203 10.19 3.61 22.00
CA GLU A 203 9.14 3.88 22.99
C GLU A 203 7.99 2.87 22.94
N LEU A 204 7.59 2.43 21.75
CA LEU A 204 6.46 1.50 21.57
C LEU A 204 6.87 0.05 21.79
N PHE A 205 8.02 -0.39 21.27
CA PHE A 205 8.38 -1.81 21.26
C PHE A 205 9.09 -2.29 22.52
N GLN A 206 9.82 -1.41 23.22
CA GLN A 206 10.53 -1.79 24.44
C GLN A 206 9.55 -2.03 25.59
N PHE A 207 9.48 -3.25 26.14
CA PHE A 207 8.70 -3.50 27.34
C PHE A 207 9.38 -2.90 28.58
N LYS A 208 8.59 -2.21 29.40
CA LYS A 208 9.01 -1.64 30.70
C LYS A 208 8.50 -2.44 31.89
N VAL A 209 7.93 -3.62 31.63
CA VAL A 209 7.42 -4.59 32.61
C VAL A 209 8.38 -5.77 32.75
N SER A 210 8.19 -6.60 33.78
CA SER A 210 9.00 -7.81 33.98
C SER A 210 8.85 -8.80 32.81
N ALA A 211 9.82 -9.71 32.66
CA ALA A 211 9.76 -10.75 31.64
C ALA A 211 8.52 -11.66 31.81
N GLU A 212 8.15 -11.98 33.05
CA GLU A 212 7.00 -12.83 33.39
C GLU A 212 5.65 -12.15 33.05
N GLU A 213 5.56 -10.83 33.19
CA GLU A 213 4.34 -10.07 32.88
C GLU A 213 4.19 -9.75 31.40
N ARG A 214 5.28 -9.85 30.62
CA ARG A 214 5.36 -9.40 29.23
C ARG A 214 4.31 -10.04 28.34
N LEU A 215 4.24 -11.37 28.38
CA LEU A 215 3.39 -12.18 27.49
C LEU A 215 2.09 -12.62 28.18
N LYS A 216 1.96 -12.40 29.50
CA LYS A 216 0.82 -12.84 30.31
C LYS A 216 -0.52 -12.28 29.84
N ASN A 217 -0.50 -11.06 29.29
CA ASN A 217 -1.70 -10.35 28.83
C ASN A 217 -1.93 -10.49 27.31
N LYS A 218 -1.31 -11.48 26.65
CA LYS A 218 -1.55 -11.77 25.23
C LYS A 218 -3.05 -11.97 25.00
N ILE A 219 -3.60 -11.23 24.04
CA ILE A 219 -5.02 -11.32 23.69
C ILE A 219 -5.21 -11.15 22.19
N LEU A 220 -6.28 -11.74 21.64
CA LEU A 220 -6.58 -11.86 20.20
C LEU A 220 -5.55 -12.60 19.34
N LEU A 221 -4.28 -12.68 19.74
CA LEU A 221 -3.27 -13.41 18.98
C LEU A 221 -3.41 -14.92 19.11
N GLY A 222 -3.23 -15.64 18.01
CA GLY A 222 -3.09 -17.10 18.01
C GLY A 222 -1.88 -17.57 18.84
N ASP A 223 -1.75 -18.88 19.03
CA ASP A 223 -0.58 -19.46 19.69
C ASP A 223 0.68 -19.40 18.83
N ARG A 224 0.50 -19.27 17.52
CA ARG A 224 1.55 -19.00 16.55
C ARG A 224 1.10 -17.83 15.69
N VAL A 225 2.00 -16.89 15.44
CA VAL A 225 1.73 -15.68 14.65
C VAL A 225 2.85 -15.50 13.63
N LEU A 226 2.49 -15.26 12.38
CA LEU A 226 3.41 -15.00 11.29
C LEU A 226 3.34 -13.53 10.88
N PHE A 227 4.48 -12.85 10.86
CA PHE A 227 4.58 -11.46 10.45
C PHE A 227 5.60 -11.29 9.31
N GLY A 228 5.11 -10.95 8.12
CA GLY A 228 5.92 -10.66 6.94
C GLY A 228 6.13 -9.16 6.71
N CYS A 229 7.38 -8.76 6.56
CA CYS A 229 7.78 -7.42 6.11
C CYS A 229 8.43 -7.50 4.74
N THR A 230 7.89 -6.76 3.79
CA THR A 230 8.49 -6.62 2.47
C THR A 230 9.63 -5.59 2.51
N LEU A 231 10.75 -5.91 1.86
CA LEU A 231 11.99 -5.13 1.92
C LEU A 231 12.64 -5.03 0.54
N ALA A 232 13.44 -4.00 0.35
CA ALA A 232 14.32 -3.87 -0.81
C ALA A 232 15.79 -3.80 -0.38
N ASN A 233 16.60 -4.78 -0.77
CA ASN A 233 18.01 -4.86 -0.41
C ASN A 233 18.89 -4.08 -1.40
N LEU A 234 19.55 -3.02 -0.91
CA LEU A 234 20.52 -2.24 -1.68
C LEU A 234 21.90 -2.93 -1.77
N SER A 235 22.20 -3.80 -0.81
CA SER A 235 23.44 -4.59 -0.71
C SER A 235 23.28 -5.99 -1.35
N HIS A 236 22.63 -6.03 -2.51
CA HIS A 236 22.14 -7.23 -3.22
C HIS A 236 23.02 -8.49 -3.10
N THR A 237 22.37 -9.65 -3.05
CA THR A 237 23.01 -10.96 -3.20
C THR A 237 22.87 -11.44 -4.64
N LEU A 238 23.88 -12.16 -5.15
CA LEU A 238 23.85 -12.71 -6.50
C LEU A 238 23.19 -14.09 -6.47
N GLN A 239 22.03 -14.26 -7.10
CA GLN A 239 21.51 -15.59 -7.37
C GLN A 239 22.13 -16.09 -8.67
N LYS A 240 22.81 -17.24 -8.63
CA LYS A 240 23.16 -17.93 -9.88
C LYS A 240 21.87 -18.27 -10.59
N SER A 241 21.67 -17.79 -11.81
CA SER A 241 20.50 -18.19 -12.60
C SER A 241 20.49 -19.72 -12.68
N LYS A 242 19.38 -20.33 -12.24
CA LYS A 242 19.14 -21.75 -12.47
C LYS A 242 18.74 -21.93 -13.93
N ARG A 243 19.69 -21.80 -14.85
CA ARG A 243 19.63 -22.57 -16.09
C ARG A 243 20.53 -23.78 -15.92
N THR A 244 19.86 -24.92 -16.04
CA THR A 244 20.38 -26.28 -16.15
C THR A 244 21.81 -26.32 -16.66
N HIS A 245 22.66 -27.03 -15.93
CA HIS A 245 23.86 -27.65 -16.49
C HIS A 245 23.45 -28.47 -17.72
N PHE A 246 23.41 -27.84 -18.89
CA PHE A 246 23.56 -28.54 -20.15
C PHE A 246 25.06 -28.52 -20.42
N ASP A 247 25.71 -29.57 -19.95
CA ASP A 247 27.09 -29.90 -20.26
C ASP A 247 27.11 -30.31 -21.73
N ASP A 248 27.15 -29.33 -22.63
CA ASP A 248 27.08 -29.56 -24.08
C ASP A 248 28.13 -28.67 -24.74
N SER A 249 29.29 -29.27 -25.01
CA SER A 249 30.49 -28.65 -25.59
C SER A 249 30.34 -28.17 -27.05
N ASN A 250 29.11 -28.02 -27.54
CA ASN A 250 28.79 -27.87 -28.96
C ASN A 250 27.80 -26.73 -29.31
N LYS A 251 27.71 -25.65 -28.54
CA LYS A 251 26.90 -24.46 -28.94
C LYS A 251 27.67 -23.13 -29.02
N PRO A 252 27.19 -22.18 -29.88
CA PRO A 252 27.95 -21.00 -30.32
C PRO A 252 28.22 -19.98 -29.21
N SER A 253 29.34 -19.26 -29.32
CA SER A 253 29.86 -18.26 -28.37
C SER A 253 28.88 -17.16 -27.96
N LEU A 254 27.85 -16.88 -28.77
CA LEU A 254 26.83 -15.87 -28.48
C LEU A 254 25.95 -16.22 -27.25
N ILE A 255 25.67 -17.50 -27.00
CA ILE A 255 24.88 -17.91 -25.82
C ILE A 255 25.73 -17.86 -24.54
N GLN A 256 27.04 -18.13 -24.63
CA GLN A 256 27.98 -17.90 -23.53
C GLN A 256 28.13 -16.40 -23.21
N ALA A 257 28.18 -15.52 -24.22
CA ALA A 257 28.21 -14.07 -24.02
C ALA A 257 26.91 -13.52 -23.40
N LEU A 258 25.76 -14.14 -23.68
CA LEU A 258 24.48 -13.80 -23.03
C LEU A 258 24.38 -14.37 -21.60
N ASN A 259 25.18 -15.38 -21.24
CA ASN A 259 25.20 -15.90 -19.86
C ASN A 259 25.80 -14.90 -18.86
N ASP A 260 26.76 -14.06 -19.26
CA ASP A 260 27.28 -12.98 -18.40
C ASP A 260 26.25 -11.87 -18.14
N SER A 261 25.23 -11.75 -19.01
CA SER A 261 24.05 -10.89 -18.79
C SER A 261 22.94 -11.54 -17.95
N SER A 262 23.11 -12.80 -17.52
CA SER A 262 22.09 -13.60 -16.81
C SER A 262 22.29 -13.67 -15.28
N VAL A 263 22.88 -12.63 -14.69
CA VAL A 263 23.00 -12.51 -13.23
C VAL A 263 21.77 -11.76 -12.73
N ASP A 264 20.80 -12.51 -12.20
CA ASP A 264 19.62 -11.91 -11.56
C ASP A 264 20.05 -11.29 -10.23
N ARG A 265 20.06 -9.95 -10.18
CA ARG A 265 20.21 -9.20 -8.94
C ARG A 265 18.85 -9.14 -8.26
N ILE A 266 18.70 -9.88 -7.17
CA ILE A 266 17.48 -9.85 -6.38
C ILE A 266 17.57 -8.68 -5.41
N HIS A 267 16.74 -7.67 -5.66
CA HIS A 267 16.54 -6.54 -4.75
C HIS A 267 15.29 -6.72 -3.88
N SER A 268 14.29 -7.48 -4.32
CA SER A 268 13.07 -7.75 -3.55
C SER A 268 13.29 -8.86 -2.52
N GLU A 269 12.97 -8.57 -1.26
CA GLU A 269 13.08 -9.52 -0.17
C GLU A 269 11.83 -9.51 0.71
N LEU A 270 11.57 -10.65 1.36
CA LEU A 270 10.57 -10.80 2.41
C LEU A 270 11.29 -11.32 3.66
N ARG A 271 11.18 -10.60 4.76
CA ARG A 271 11.59 -11.09 6.07
C ARG A 271 10.36 -11.53 6.84
N VAL A 272 10.32 -12.79 7.26
CA VAL A 272 9.20 -13.38 8.01
C VAL A 272 9.64 -13.67 9.44
N PHE A 273 8.85 -13.18 10.40
CA PHE A 273 8.95 -13.51 11.81
C PHE A 273 7.88 -14.55 12.18
N ASP A 274 8.31 -15.65 12.79
CA ASP A 274 7.47 -16.75 13.26
C ASP A 274 7.48 -16.76 14.79
N LEU A 275 6.42 -16.20 15.37
CA LEU A 275 6.26 -15.98 16.80
C LEU A 275 5.44 -17.12 17.40
N ASN A 276 6.08 -17.97 18.20
CA ASN A 276 5.43 -19.09 18.87
C ASN A 276 5.20 -18.72 20.34
N PHE A 277 3.96 -18.47 20.73
CA PHE A 277 3.57 -18.22 22.12
C PHE A 277 3.54 -19.50 22.99
N LYS A 278 4.25 -20.54 22.54
CA LYS A 278 4.50 -21.81 23.21
C LYS A 278 5.98 -22.15 23.10
N ALA A 279 6.47 -23.00 24.00
CA ALA A 279 7.83 -23.52 23.93
C ALA A 279 7.97 -24.47 22.74
N ILE A 280 8.81 -24.11 21.78
CA ILE A 280 9.29 -25.02 20.74
C ILE A 280 10.29 -26.01 21.35
N LYS A 281 10.12 -27.30 21.06
CA LYS A 281 11.10 -28.33 21.42
C LYS A 281 12.14 -28.50 20.31
N GLU A 282 13.36 -28.87 20.68
CA GLU A 282 14.44 -29.13 19.70
C GLU A 282 14.03 -30.17 18.64
N THR A 283 13.32 -31.21 19.04
CA THR A 283 12.79 -32.27 18.16
C THR A 283 11.77 -31.77 17.13
N GLU A 284 11.12 -30.63 17.40
CA GLU A 284 10.12 -30.04 16.53
C GLU A 284 10.74 -29.13 15.47
N GLY A 285 12.04 -28.80 15.60
CA GLY A 285 12.73 -27.86 14.71
C GLY A 285 12.62 -28.19 13.23
N ARG A 286 12.52 -29.47 12.84
CA ARG A 286 12.34 -29.88 11.44
C ARG A 286 11.02 -29.41 10.80
N TYR A 287 10.02 -29.04 11.60
CA TYR A 287 8.70 -28.60 11.14
C TYR A 287 8.61 -27.08 10.94
N TYR A 288 9.72 -26.38 11.11
CA TYR A 288 9.81 -24.93 11.12
C TYR A 288 10.65 -24.42 9.95
N PRO A 289 10.23 -23.39 9.18
CA PRO A 289 10.90 -23.01 7.94
C PRO A 289 12.29 -22.45 8.22
N LEU A 290 13.32 -22.94 7.49
CA LEU A 290 14.72 -22.56 7.73
C LEU A 290 14.91 -21.05 7.71
N ARG A 291 14.44 -20.40 6.64
CA ARG A 291 14.73 -18.99 6.36
C ARG A 291 13.96 -17.97 7.19
N TRP A 292 13.00 -18.41 8.00
CA TRP A 292 12.21 -17.50 8.83
C TRP A 292 12.92 -17.22 10.15
N VAL A 293 12.85 -15.98 10.63
CA VAL A 293 13.33 -15.65 11.96
C VAL A 293 12.31 -16.19 12.96
N GLN A 294 12.77 -16.99 13.93
CA GLN A 294 11.90 -17.72 14.84
C GLN A 294 12.10 -17.30 16.28
N TYR A 295 10.98 -17.10 16.96
CA TYR A 295 10.94 -16.75 18.36
C TYR A 295 9.91 -17.61 19.09
N HIS A 296 10.18 -17.94 20.34
CA HIS A 296 9.30 -18.80 21.12
C HIS A 296 9.18 -18.39 22.60
N VAL A 297 8.27 -19.02 23.35
CA VAL A 297 8.20 -18.90 24.82
C VAL A 297 9.04 -20.02 25.44
N GLY A 298 10.32 -19.76 25.65
CA GLY A 298 11.28 -20.70 26.22
C GLY A 298 12.68 -20.07 26.32
N SER A 299 13.68 -20.84 26.75
CA SER A 299 15.08 -20.40 26.67
C SER A 299 15.57 -20.43 25.22
N ASP A 300 16.47 -19.51 24.87
CA ASP A 300 17.12 -19.51 23.56
C ASP A 300 17.66 -20.90 23.22
N LEU A 301 17.41 -21.36 22.00
CA LEU A 301 17.83 -22.67 21.52
C LEU A 301 18.45 -22.57 20.13
N VAL A 302 19.33 -23.51 19.81
CA VAL A 302 19.97 -23.60 18.50
C VAL A 302 19.50 -24.88 17.81
N LEU A 303 18.80 -24.73 16.70
CA LEU A 303 18.35 -25.84 15.86
C LEU A 303 19.38 -26.11 14.76
N GLN A 304 19.70 -27.38 14.55
CA GLN A 304 20.41 -27.84 13.36
C GLN A 304 19.41 -28.12 12.26
N GLN A 305 19.48 -27.37 11.16
CA GLN A 305 18.57 -27.52 10.02
C GLN A 305 19.36 -27.62 8.72
N GLN A 306 18.75 -28.26 7.71
CA GLN A 306 19.34 -28.41 6.39
C GLN A 306 18.53 -27.66 5.34
N ASP A 307 19.22 -27.09 4.34
CA ASP A 307 18.55 -26.64 3.13
C ASP A 307 18.34 -27.80 2.13
N LYS A 308 17.73 -27.49 0.99
CA LYS A 308 17.48 -28.44 -0.11
C LYS A 308 18.76 -29.09 -0.67
N ASP A 309 19.89 -28.39 -0.56
CA ASP A 309 21.20 -28.82 -1.05
C ASP A 309 21.96 -29.57 0.06
N LYS A 310 21.28 -29.89 1.18
CA LYS A 310 21.79 -30.59 2.38
C LYS A 310 22.90 -29.83 3.11
N ASN A 311 23.02 -28.52 2.90
CA ASN A 311 23.90 -27.68 3.70
C ASN A 311 23.34 -27.56 5.11
N LEU A 312 24.20 -27.73 6.12
CA LEU A 312 23.84 -27.60 7.53
C LEU A 312 23.92 -26.14 8.00
N TYR A 313 22.92 -25.72 8.75
CA TYR A 313 22.80 -24.39 9.35
C TYR A 313 22.48 -24.50 10.83
N GLU A 314 23.19 -23.70 11.63
CA GLU A 314 22.82 -23.37 13.00
C GLU A 314 21.81 -22.23 12.98
N LYS A 315 20.59 -22.52 13.43
CA LYS A 315 19.52 -21.54 13.53
C LYS A 315 19.21 -21.24 14.99
N GLU A 316 19.42 -20.00 15.38
CA GLU A 316 19.05 -19.51 16.70
C GLU A 316 17.54 -19.20 16.75
N VAL A 317 16.85 -19.77 17.72
CA VAL A 317 15.46 -19.45 18.07
C VAL A 317 15.49 -18.71 19.40
N LYS A 318 15.13 -17.42 19.38
CA LYS A 318 15.25 -16.55 20.56
C LYS A 318 13.98 -16.49 21.40
N ASN A 319 14.14 -16.18 22.68
CA ASN A 319 13.06 -16.02 23.64
C ASN A 319 12.25 -14.73 23.37
N LEU A 320 10.95 -14.87 23.13
CA LEU A 320 10.00 -13.74 22.96
C LEU A 320 9.98 -12.77 24.15
N ASN A 321 10.45 -13.19 25.32
CA ASN A 321 10.56 -12.34 26.51
C ASN A 321 11.76 -11.38 26.48
N GLN A 322 12.64 -11.46 25.48
CA GLN A 322 13.77 -10.53 25.34
C GLN A 322 13.36 -9.29 24.54
N ASN A 323 13.81 -8.09 24.94
CA ASN A 323 13.51 -6.86 24.19
C ASN A 323 14.15 -6.86 22.80
N ASP A 324 15.26 -7.56 22.62
CA ASP A 324 16.06 -7.63 21.39
C ASP A 324 15.25 -8.19 20.23
N VAL A 325 14.42 -9.19 20.50
CA VAL A 325 13.46 -9.77 19.56
C VAL A 325 12.50 -8.70 19.01
N TRP A 326 11.94 -7.87 19.90
CA TRP A 326 11.03 -6.79 19.52
C TRP A 326 11.75 -5.63 18.83
N ARG A 327 13.00 -5.36 19.19
CA ARG A 327 13.86 -4.39 18.49
C ARG A 327 14.15 -4.83 17.06
N GLU A 328 14.41 -6.11 16.83
CA GLU A 328 14.66 -6.65 15.48
C GLU A 328 13.41 -6.54 14.58
N MET A 329 12.22 -6.83 15.13
CA MET A 329 10.95 -6.64 14.43
C MET A 329 10.67 -5.16 14.12
N ALA A 330 10.87 -4.26 15.10
CA ALA A 330 10.68 -2.82 14.91
C ALA A 330 11.62 -2.27 13.83
N ALA A 331 12.91 -2.61 13.90
CA ALA A 331 13.90 -2.18 12.90
C ALA A 331 13.54 -2.67 11.49
N THR A 332 13.04 -3.91 11.38
CA THR A 332 12.61 -4.46 10.09
C THR A 332 11.36 -3.74 9.55
N ALA A 333 10.39 -3.41 10.41
CA ALA A 333 9.22 -2.63 10.00
C ALA A 333 9.59 -1.21 9.56
N ILE A 334 10.54 -0.56 10.26
CA ILE A 334 11.06 0.77 9.87
C ILE A 334 11.80 0.69 8.53
N ALA A 335 12.65 -0.34 8.32
CA ALA A 335 13.33 -0.56 7.04
C ALA A 335 12.34 -0.75 5.89
N SER A 336 11.22 -1.43 6.16
CA SER A 336 10.13 -1.60 5.18
C SER A 336 9.52 -0.28 4.74
N ALA A 337 9.63 0.80 5.52
CA ALA A 337 9.14 2.15 5.22
C ALA A 337 10.25 3.18 4.91
N ALA A 338 11.50 2.73 4.76
CA ALA A 338 12.63 3.60 4.50
C ALA A 338 12.68 4.00 3.02
N VAL A 339 11.84 4.96 2.62
CA VAL A 339 11.76 5.46 1.25
C VAL A 339 13.00 6.31 0.93
N PRO A 340 13.80 5.97 -0.10
CA PRO A 340 14.97 6.74 -0.51
C PRO A 340 14.64 8.22 -0.67
N PHE A 341 15.60 9.08 -0.38
CA PHE A 341 15.47 10.54 -0.36
C PHE A 341 14.61 11.10 0.78
N ALA A 342 13.47 10.50 1.12
CA ALA A 342 12.65 10.92 2.26
C ALA A 342 13.26 10.50 3.60
N PHE A 343 13.58 9.21 3.76
CA PHE A 343 14.23 8.63 4.94
C PHE A 343 15.53 7.92 4.52
N GLU A 344 16.51 7.90 5.41
CA GLU A 344 17.77 7.19 5.16
C GLU A 344 17.55 5.67 5.06
N PRO A 345 18.30 4.96 4.20
CA PRO A 345 18.33 3.50 4.19
C PRO A 345 18.67 2.92 5.57
N VAL A 346 18.05 1.80 5.91
CA VAL A 346 18.17 1.16 7.22
C VAL A 346 19.08 -0.06 7.11
N VAL A 347 20.04 -0.16 8.03
CA VAL A 347 20.92 -1.33 8.11
C VAL A 347 20.28 -2.38 9.03
N LEU A 348 20.08 -3.58 8.50
CA LEU A 348 19.59 -4.73 9.26
C LEU A 348 20.65 -5.82 9.32
N ASN A 349 20.89 -6.33 10.52
CA ASN A 349 21.60 -7.60 10.66
C ASN A 349 20.73 -8.73 10.11
N ARG A 350 21.31 -9.48 9.18
CA ARG A 350 20.71 -10.72 8.67
C ARG A 350 21.60 -11.90 8.99
N TYR A 351 20.97 -13.05 9.15
CA TYR A 351 21.62 -14.30 9.52
C TYR A 351 21.77 -15.21 8.31
N ARG A 352 22.83 -16.02 8.31
CA ARG A 352 23.14 -16.95 7.22
C ARG A 352 21.99 -17.92 6.93
N TYR A 353 21.29 -18.39 7.95
CA TYR A 353 20.14 -19.29 7.79
C TYR A 353 18.96 -18.62 7.05
N GLU A 354 18.82 -17.29 7.09
CA GLU A 354 17.75 -16.56 6.38
C GLU A 354 17.91 -16.60 4.86
N PHE A 355 19.12 -16.89 4.36
CA PHE A 355 19.42 -17.01 2.93
C PHE A 355 19.68 -18.45 2.49
N GLY A 356 20.07 -19.33 3.42
CA GLY A 356 20.40 -20.73 3.09
C GLY A 356 21.52 -20.79 2.04
N SER A 357 21.29 -21.50 0.94
CA SER A 357 22.23 -21.61 -0.19
C SER A 357 22.51 -20.27 -0.90
N GLU A 358 21.66 -19.26 -0.69
CA GLU A 358 21.77 -17.93 -1.32
C GLU A 358 22.70 -16.98 -0.53
N TRP A 359 23.26 -17.44 0.60
CA TRP A 359 24.23 -16.66 1.36
C TRP A 359 25.45 -16.35 0.51
N ALA A 360 25.88 -15.08 0.52
CA ALA A 360 26.99 -14.61 -0.30
C ALA A 360 28.28 -15.40 -0.02
N ARG A 361 28.99 -15.78 -1.08
CA ARG A 361 30.20 -16.63 -0.99
C ARG A 361 31.31 -15.92 -0.23
N GLU A 362 31.38 -14.61 -0.39
CA GLU A 362 32.28 -13.67 0.29
C GLU A 362 32.03 -13.67 1.80
N LEU A 363 30.81 -14.01 2.23
CA LEU A 363 30.38 -14.04 3.62
C LEU A 363 30.33 -15.46 4.21
N LYS A 364 30.85 -16.48 3.52
CA LYS A 364 30.74 -17.90 3.92
C LYS A 364 31.15 -18.18 5.38
N ASP A 365 32.15 -17.45 5.89
CA ASP A 365 32.71 -17.61 7.24
C ASP A 365 31.98 -16.74 8.29
N LYS A 366 30.96 -15.98 7.89
CA LYS A 366 30.14 -15.13 8.75
C LYS A 366 28.79 -15.80 9.03
N LYS A 367 28.38 -15.81 10.30
CA LYS A 367 27.05 -16.28 10.73
C LYS A 367 25.96 -15.21 10.53
N SER A 368 26.36 -13.94 10.53
CA SER A 368 25.50 -12.79 10.27
C SER A 368 26.28 -11.66 9.60
N TYR A 369 25.56 -10.77 8.93
CA TYR A 369 26.14 -9.60 8.27
C TYR A 369 25.12 -8.44 8.20
N PRO A 370 25.55 -7.18 8.36
CA PRO A 370 24.70 -6.01 8.19
C PRO A 370 24.45 -5.73 6.70
N PHE A 371 23.20 -5.81 6.26
CA PHE A 371 22.77 -5.43 4.91
C PHE A 371 21.93 -4.14 4.96
N THR A 372 22.00 -3.33 3.90
CA THR A 372 21.28 -2.06 3.80
C THR A 372 19.97 -2.22 3.02
N TYR A 373 18.87 -1.74 3.60
CA TYR A 373 17.52 -1.87 3.08
C TYR A 373 16.81 -0.53 2.90
N VAL A 374 15.89 -0.52 1.94
CA VAL A 374 14.91 0.55 1.71
C VAL A 374 13.51 -0.05 1.57
N ASP A 375 12.52 0.81 1.39
CA ASP A 375 11.12 0.44 1.24
C ASP A 375 10.93 -0.63 0.14
N GLY A 376 10.25 -1.72 0.53
CA GLY A 376 9.91 -2.81 -0.35
C GLY A 376 8.89 -2.48 -1.45
N GLY A 377 8.07 -1.44 -1.24
CA GLY A 377 7.07 -0.98 -2.20
C GLY A 377 7.67 -0.51 -3.54
N LEU A 378 8.90 0.01 -3.51
CA LEU A 378 9.63 0.50 -4.70
C LEU A 378 9.92 -0.58 -5.75
N PHE A 379 9.96 -1.85 -5.33
CA PHE A 379 10.23 -2.98 -6.22
C PHE A 379 9.02 -3.92 -6.35
N ASN A 380 7.79 -3.42 -6.11
CA ASN A 380 6.54 -4.16 -6.31
C ASN A 380 6.46 -5.44 -5.45
N ASN A 381 6.82 -5.34 -4.18
CA ASN A 381 6.66 -6.45 -3.24
C ASN A 381 5.17 -6.72 -2.99
N GLU A 382 4.77 -7.99 -2.89
CA GLU A 382 3.36 -8.42 -2.98
C GLU A 382 2.78 -8.83 -1.60
N PRO A 383 2.48 -7.89 -0.67
CA PRO A 383 2.05 -8.21 0.69
C PRO A 383 0.80 -9.08 0.72
N VAL A 384 -0.13 -8.91 -0.21
CA VAL A 384 -1.34 -9.76 -0.35
C VAL A 384 -0.98 -11.22 -0.60
N LYS A 385 -0.10 -11.46 -1.57
CA LYS A 385 0.35 -12.80 -1.93
C LYS A 385 1.09 -13.44 -0.76
N GLU A 386 1.94 -12.69 -0.08
CA GLU A 386 2.68 -13.20 1.08
C GLU A 386 1.74 -13.50 2.26
N ALA A 387 0.72 -12.69 2.51
CA ALA A 387 -0.29 -13.00 3.53
C ALA A 387 -1.05 -14.29 3.22
N MET A 388 -1.50 -14.49 1.98
CA MET A 388 -2.15 -15.73 1.56
C MET A 388 -1.23 -16.94 1.74
N ARG A 389 0.07 -16.78 1.46
CA ARG A 389 1.09 -17.82 1.66
C ARG A 389 1.27 -18.16 3.14
N LEU A 390 1.44 -17.15 3.99
CA LEU A 390 1.59 -17.34 5.44
C LEU A 390 0.34 -17.97 6.05
N ALA A 391 -0.85 -17.52 5.65
CA ALA A 391 -2.13 -18.10 6.07
C ALA A 391 -2.29 -19.56 5.66
N SER A 392 -1.97 -19.89 4.41
CA SER A 392 -1.98 -21.27 3.92
C SER A 392 -1.06 -22.17 4.77
N TYR A 393 0.14 -21.70 5.06
CA TYR A 393 1.11 -22.45 5.85
C TYR A 393 0.63 -22.68 7.30
N ILE A 394 0.09 -21.66 7.97
CA ILE A 394 -0.37 -21.83 9.36
C ILE A 394 -1.63 -22.68 9.45
N ASP A 395 -2.54 -22.55 8.49
CA ASP A 395 -3.80 -23.29 8.46
C ASP A 395 -3.60 -24.78 8.13
N THR A 396 -2.56 -25.14 7.37
CA THR A 396 -2.18 -26.53 7.09
C THR A 396 -1.43 -27.20 8.24
N THR A 397 -0.80 -26.42 9.12
CA THR A 397 -0.01 -26.94 10.26
C THR A 397 -0.76 -26.89 11.60
N SER A 398 -1.94 -26.27 11.63
CA SER A 398 -2.78 -26.21 12.83
C SER A 398 -3.48 -27.55 13.09
N GLU A 399 -3.51 -28.01 14.35
CA GLU A 399 -4.45 -29.05 14.80
C GLU A 399 -5.87 -28.70 14.34
N HIS A 400 -6.65 -29.69 13.91
CA HIS A 400 -7.95 -29.54 13.23
C HIS A 400 -9.01 -28.80 14.08
N LYS A 401 -8.89 -27.47 14.18
CA LYS A 401 -9.89 -26.57 14.74
C LYS A 401 -10.94 -26.26 13.66
N ASN A 402 -12.21 -26.17 14.05
CA ASN A 402 -13.27 -25.65 13.18
C ASN A 402 -13.13 -24.13 13.06
N PHE A 403 -12.70 -23.61 11.91
CA PHE A 403 -12.51 -22.16 11.72
C PHE A 403 -12.94 -21.65 10.34
N GLU A 404 -13.19 -20.34 10.25
CA GLU A 404 -13.22 -19.58 8.98
C GLU A 404 -12.06 -18.59 8.92
N ARG A 405 -11.43 -18.47 7.75
CA ARG A 405 -10.38 -17.48 7.52
C ARG A 405 -10.89 -16.27 6.77
N GLN A 406 -10.57 -15.10 7.31
CA GLN A 406 -10.70 -13.83 6.62
C GLN A 406 -9.35 -13.11 6.57
N LEU A 407 -8.99 -12.61 5.40
CA LEU A 407 -7.84 -11.74 5.19
C LEU A 407 -8.35 -10.33 4.94
N ILE A 408 -8.12 -9.42 5.88
CA ILE A 408 -8.54 -8.03 5.79
C ILE A 408 -7.39 -7.26 5.12
N PHE A 409 -7.65 -6.77 3.92
CA PHE A 409 -6.74 -5.92 3.16
C PHE A 409 -7.21 -4.47 3.29
N VAL A 410 -6.36 -3.63 3.85
CA VAL A 410 -6.65 -2.20 3.98
C VAL A 410 -5.70 -1.43 3.06
N ASP A 411 -6.27 -0.75 2.06
CA ASP A 411 -5.53 0.11 1.14
C ASP A 411 -6.17 1.49 1.11
N PRO A 412 -5.49 2.52 1.66
CA PRO A 412 -6.01 3.88 1.66
C PRO A 412 -5.92 4.57 0.30
N ASP A 413 -5.23 4.01 -0.70
CA ASP A 413 -5.02 4.69 -1.98
C ASP A 413 -5.02 3.72 -3.16
N VAL A 414 -6.19 3.57 -3.77
CA VAL A 414 -6.39 2.75 -4.98
C VAL A 414 -6.81 3.65 -6.15
N THR A 415 -6.19 4.81 -6.34
CA THR A 415 -6.59 5.64 -7.49
C THR A 415 -6.06 5.11 -8.82
N GLU A 416 -6.78 5.42 -9.91
CA GLU A 416 -6.27 5.22 -11.26
C GLU A 416 -4.94 5.95 -11.40
N LEU A 417 -3.90 5.22 -11.82
CA LEU A 417 -2.56 5.76 -12.06
C LEU A 417 -2.65 6.99 -12.98
N GLU A 418 -2.37 8.18 -12.46
CA GLU A 418 -2.27 9.37 -13.29
C GLU A 418 -0.94 9.33 -14.06
N ASN A 419 -1.03 9.14 -15.37
CA ASN A 419 0.15 9.17 -16.24
C ASN A 419 0.75 10.59 -16.25
N GLN A 420 1.93 10.76 -15.65
CA GLN A 420 2.71 11.99 -15.76
C GLN A 420 3.71 11.86 -16.91
N PHE A 421 3.40 12.49 -18.05
CA PHE A 421 4.28 12.47 -19.22
C PHE A 421 5.36 13.56 -19.19
N LYS A 422 5.15 14.63 -18.41
CA LYS A 422 6.00 15.82 -18.41
C LYS A 422 7.16 15.72 -17.41
N ILE A 423 8.38 16.03 -17.87
CA ILE A 423 9.58 16.01 -17.03
C ILE A 423 10.18 17.41 -16.95
N HIS A 424 10.15 18.03 -15.77
CA HIS A 424 10.59 19.42 -15.57
C HIS A 424 12.07 19.67 -15.80
N ALA A 425 12.90 18.63 -15.76
CA ALA A 425 14.31 18.72 -16.13
C ALA A 425 14.51 19.17 -17.60
N HIS A 426 13.50 18.99 -18.46
CA HIS A 426 13.52 19.42 -19.85
C HIS A 426 13.20 20.92 -20.05
N GLU A 427 12.67 21.61 -19.04
CA GLU A 427 12.38 23.05 -19.16
C GLU A 427 13.67 23.88 -19.14
N LYS A 428 13.94 24.61 -20.24
CA LYS A 428 15.16 25.41 -20.40
C LYS A 428 15.01 26.87 -19.99
N LEU A 429 13.78 27.39 -19.88
CA LEU A 429 13.49 28.81 -19.63
C LEU A 429 12.73 29.02 -18.30
N SER A 430 13.02 30.14 -17.63
CA SER A 430 12.29 30.63 -16.45
C SER A 430 11.87 32.09 -16.62
N ILE A 431 10.67 32.40 -16.15
CA ILE A 431 10.10 33.75 -16.13
C ILE A 431 10.14 34.23 -14.68
N GLY A 432 10.80 35.36 -14.42
CA GLY A 432 10.92 35.92 -13.06
C GLY A 432 10.88 37.45 -13.07
N ARG A 433 10.94 38.08 -11.89
CA ARG A 433 11.02 39.54 -11.80
C ARG A 433 12.48 40.01 -11.83
N SER A 434 12.74 41.06 -12.60
CA SER A 434 14.01 41.78 -12.58
C SER A 434 14.18 42.51 -11.24
N LEU A 435 15.28 42.24 -10.53
CA LEU A 435 15.63 42.86 -9.24
C LEU A 435 15.72 44.39 -9.32
N PHE A 436 16.05 44.95 -10.49
CA PHE A 436 16.29 46.39 -10.66
C PHE A 436 15.14 47.15 -11.32
N SER A 437 14.22 46.47 -12.02
CA SER A 437 13.18 47.15 -12.81
C SER A 437 11.75 46.79 -12.43
N SER A 438 11.52 45.86 -11.50
CA SER A 438 10.21 45.33 -11.12
C SER A 438 9.37 44.73 -12.28
N ARG A 439 9.94 44.66 -13.49
CA ARG A 439 9.35 44.08 -14.70
C ARG A 439 9.68 42.60 -14.80
N THR A 440 8.80 41.85 -15.46
CA THR A 440 8.98 40.42 -15.76
C THR A 440 10.10 40.23 -16.80
N LYS A 441 11.05 39.31 -16.58
CA LYS A 441 12.17 38.96 -17.47
C LYS A 441 12.26 37.45 -17.67
N VAL A 442 12.55 37.04 -18.90
CA VAL A 442 12.83 35.65 -19.28
C VAL A 442 14.33 35.36 -19.17
N SER A 443 14.71 34.22 -18.60
CA SER A 443 16.10 33.79 -18.39
C SER A 443 16.28 32.30 -18.62
N SER A 444 17.47 31.86 -19.01
CA SER A 444 17.81 30.44 -19.14
C SER A 444 18.02 29.79 -17.78
N LYS A 445 17.42 28.63 -17.54
CA LYS A 445 17.69 27.84 -16.32
C LYS A 445 19.07 27.19 -16.42
N SER A 446 19.89 27.34 -15.38
CA SER A 446 21.12 26.57 -15.25
C SER A 446 20.81 25.08 -15.09
N THR A 447 21.75 24.19 -15.42
CA THR A 447 21.58 22.73 -15.23
C THR A 447 21.23 22.37 -13.78
N VAL A 448 21.84 23.08 -12.83
CA VAL A 448 21.56 22.93 -11.39
C VAL A 448 20.12 23.35 -11.07
N LEU A 449 19.64 24.48 -11.59
CA LEU A 449 18.24 24.92 -11.45
C LEU A 449 17.23 23.93 -12.04
N ARG A 450 17.57 23.29 -13.17
CA ARG A 450 16.72 22.27 -13.80
C ARG A 450 16.60 21.02 -12.93
N LEU A 451 17.71 20.57 -12.34
CA LEU A 451 17.74 19.45 -11.39
C LEU A 451 16.96 19.78 -10.09
N PHE A 452 17.16 20.98 -9.53
CA PHE A 452 16.43 21.42 -8.33
C PHE A 452 14.93 21.60 -8.57
N SER A 453 14.52 22.15 -9.72
CA SER A 453 13.09 22.17 -10.09
C SER A 453 12.53 20.77 -10.29
N GLY A 454 13.37 19.80 -10.61
CA GLY A 454 13.01 18.38 -10.66
C GLY A 454 12.88 17.73 -9.27
N MET A 455 13.49 18.27 -8.21
CA MET A 455 13.39 17.68 -6.86
C MET A 455 11.97 17.70 -6.29
N THR A 456 11.16 18.71 -6.60
CA THR A 456 9.73 18.70 -6.22
C THR A 456 8.94 17.66 -7.00
N TYR A 457 9.35 17.33 -8.23
CA TYR A 457 8.76 16.26 -9.02
C TYR A 457 9.28 14.89 -8.60
N ILE A 458 10.53 14.77 -8.17
CA ILE A 458 11.06 13.54 -7.56
C ILE A 458 10.35 13.31 -6.23
N LEU A 459 10.13 14.34 -5.41
CA LEU A 459 9.28 14.28 -4.23
C LEU A 459 7.86 13.81 -4.60
N SER A 460 7.22 14.44 -5.59
CA SER A 460 5.90 14.02 -6.08
C SER A 460 5.87 12.59 -6.63
N ALA A 461 6.90 12.19 -7.38
CA ALA A 461 7.01 10.88 -8.01
C ALA A 461 7.29 9.80 -6.97
N ILE A 462 8.14 10.05 -5.98
CA ILE A 462 8.35 9.16 -4.82
C ILE A 462 7.07 9.02 -3.99
N LEU A 463 6.34 10.12 -3.80
CA LEU A 463 5.04 10.12 -3.11
C LEU A 463 3.95 9.40 -3.93
N ASN A 464 4.01 9.47 -5.27
CA ASN A 464 3.09 8.79 -6.18
C ASN A 464 3.49 7.32 -6.47
N GLU A 465 4.77 6.96 -6.43
CA GLU A 465 5.29 5.60 -6.71
C GLU A 465 5.08 4.66 -5.51
N ALA A 466 4.73 5.21 -4.34
CA ALA A 466 4.16 4.47 -3.22
C ALA A 466 2.68 4.05 -3.44
N GLN A 467 2.05 4.43 -4.57
CA GLN A 467 0.66 4.11 -4.92
C GLN A 467 0.58 2.79 -5.69
N SER A 468 -0.31 1.89 -5.24
CA SER A 468 -0.16 0.45 -5.49
C SER A 468 -0.74 -0.04 -6.83
N ILE A 469 0.01 -0.97 -7.45
CA ILE A 469 -0.35 -1.86 -8.56
C ILE A 469 -1.22 -3.05 -8.04
N GLU A 470 -1.71 -3.03 -6.79
CA GLU A 470 -2.20 -4.25 -6.11
C GLU A 470 -3.64 -4.65 -6.44
N VAL A 471 -4.56 -3.71 -6.73
CA VAL A 471 -5.98 -4.07 -6.95
C VAL A 471 -6.23 -4.83 -8.25
N GLY A 472 -5.48 -4.53 -9.32
CA GLY A 472 -5.52 -5.35 -10.54
C GLY A 472 -5.07 -6.80 -10.30
N LYS A 473 -4.12 -7.01 -9.38
CA LYS A 473 -3.64 -8.35 -9.01
C LYS A 473 -4.64 -9.11 -8.13
N ILE A 474 -5.37 -8.41 -7.26
CA ILE A 474 -6.44 -9.00 -6.45
C ILE A 474 -7.57 -9.51 -7.34
N SER A 475 -8.03 -8.69 -8.29
CA SER A 475 -9.04 -9.12 -9.28
C SER A 475 -8.58 -10.36 -10.02
N ALA A 476 -7.33 -10.38 -10.50
CA ALA A 476 -6.78 -11.53 -11.21
C ALA A 476 -6.78 -12.82 -10.37
N ILE A 477 -6.51 -12.74 -9.07
CA ILE A 477 -6.57 -13.91 -8.17
C ILE A 477 -8.02 -14.37 -7.94
N LEU A 478 -8.96 -13.44 -7.75
CA LEU A 478 -10.38 -13.77 -7.58
C LEU A 478 -10.94 -14.40 -8.86
N ASP A 479 -10.62 -13.83 -10.02
CA ASP A 479 -10.98 -14.36 -11.32
C ASP A 479 -10.43 -15.78 -11.50
N GLN A 480 -9.16 -16.02 -11.11
CA GLN A 480 -8.58 -17.36 -11.12
C GLN A 480 -9.38 -18.36 -10.25
N PHE A 481 -9.86 -17.97 -9.07
CA PHE A 481 -10.68 -18.85 -8.24
C PHE A 481 -12.04 -19.17 -8.87
N GLU A 482 -12.67 -18.21 -9.54
CA GLU A 482 -13.94 -18.45 -10.25
C GLU A 482 -13.75 -19.35 -11.47
N HIS A 483 -12.70 -19.11 -12.27
CA HIS A 483 -12.33 -19.99 -13.38
C HIS A 483 -12.01 -21.41 -12.87
N ARG A 484 -11.31 -21.54 -11.74
CA ARG A 484 -11.04 -22.84 -11.09
C ARG A 484 -12.34 -23.58 -10.78
N LYS A 485 -13.32 -22.92 -10.14
CA LYS A 485 -14.62 -23.54 -9.80
C LYS A 485 -15.35 -24.05 -11.05
N GLN A 486 -15.36 -23.26 -12.14
CA GLN A 486 -15.98 -23.64 -13.40
C GLN A 486 -15.29 -24.87 -14.03
N MET A 487 -13.96 -24.88 -14.07
CA MET A 487 -13.18 -26.01 -14.59
C MET A 487 -13.35 -27.28 -13.75
N ARG A 488 -13.35 -27.18 -12.42
CA ARG A 488 -13.64 -28.33 -11.55
C ARG A 488 -15.05 -28.88 -11.77
N LYS A 489 -16.06 -28.02 -11.98
CA LYS A 489 -17.43 -28.45 -12.33
C LYS A 489 -17.46 -29.22 -13.66
N PHE A 490 -16.70 -28.78 -14.66
CA PHE A 490 -16.52 -29.49 -15.92
C PHE A 490 -15.87 -30.87 -15.71
N TYR A 491 -14.81 -30.96 -14.89
CA TYR A 491 -14.17 -32.23 -14.56
C TYR A 491 -15.13 -33.24 -13.89
N ARG A 492 -16.04 -32.78 -13.01
CA ARG A 492 -17.06 -33.67 -12.41
C ARG A 492 -17.90 -34.42 -13.45
N SER A 493 -18.10 -33.83 -14.64
CA SER A 493 -18.90 -34.41 -15.73
C SER A 493 -18.10 -35.25 -16.75
N ILE A 494 -16.76 -35.21 -16.72
CA ILE A 494 -15.91 -35.63 -17.86
C ILE A 494 -14.90 -36.73 -17.55
N VAL A 495 -14.74 -37.14 -16.28
CA VAL A 495 -13.90 -38.30 -15.97
C VAL A 495 -14.56 -39.58 -16.53
N LYS A 496 -14.26 -39.89 -17.80
CA LYS A 496 -14.61 -41.13 -18.49
C LYS A 496 -13.34 -41.96 -18.64
N GLY A 497 -13.35 -43.14 -18.03
CA GLY A 497 -12.23 -44.08 -18.06
C GLY A 497 -11.20 -43.79 -16.96
N ILE A 498 -10.72 -44.87 -16.34
CA ILE A 498 -9.62 -44.86 -15.38
C ILE A 498 -8.33 -44.92 -16.21
N PRO A 499 -7.44 -43.91 -16.17
CA PRO A 499 -6.14 -43.98 -16.83
C PRO A 499 -5.36 -45.19 -16.34
N ASN A 500 -4.42 -45.70 -17.14
CA ASN A 500 -3.60 -46.81 -16.71
C ASN A 500 -2.60 -46.39 -15.62
N ASP A 501 -2.04 -47.36 -14.89
CA ASP A 501 -1.09 -47.09 -13.79
C ASP A 501 0.08 -46.17 -14.20
N PRO A 502 0.75 -46.35 -15.36
CA PRO A 502 1.79 -45.43 -15.82
C PRO A 502 1.34 -43.98 -15.93
N GLN A 503 0.15 -43.72 -16.48
CA GLN A 503 -0.40 -42.37 -16.62
C GLN A 503 -0.73 -41.73 -15.26
N ILE A 504 -1.32 -42.50 -14.34
CA ILE A 504 -1.63 -42.01 -12.99
C ILE A 504 -0.32 -41.67 -12.25
N ILE A 505 0.69 -42.53 -12.36
CA ILE A 505 2.01 -42.33 -11.75
C ILE A 505 2.70 -41.08 -12.33
N GLU A 506 2.62 -40.86 -13.64
CA GLU A 506 3.16 -39.67 -14.30
C GLU A 506 2.51 -38.38 -13.77
N MET A 507 1.16 -38.34 -13.74
CA MET A 507 0.41 -37.20 -13.21
C MET A 507 0.74 -36.93 -11.73
N ARG A 508 0.89 -37.99 -10.93
CA ARG A 508 1.28 -37.91 -9.52
C ARG A 508 2.68 -37.34 -9.35
N ASN A 509 3.65 -37.88 -10.08
CA ASN A 509 5.04 -37.46 -10.00
C ASN A 509 5.22 -36.01 -10.47
N PHE A 510 4.49 -35.61 -11.51
CA PHE A 510 4.42 -34.22 -11.94
C PHE A 510 3.89 -33.32 -10.82
N ALA A 511 2.75 -33.67 -10.21
CA ALA A 511 2.17 -32.90 -9.11
C ALA A 511 3.15 -32.77 -7.93
N MET A 512 3.78 -33.88 -7.51
CA MET A 512 4.79 -33.87 -6.44
C MET A 512 6.00 -32.99 -6.79
N ALA A 513 6.51 -33.06 -8.02
CA ALA A 513 7.63 -32.24 -8.45
C ALA A 513 7.29 -30.74 -8.49
N GLU A 514 6.09 -30.37 -8.92
CA GLU A 514 5.63 -28.98 -8.90
C GLU A 514 5.37 -28.47 -7.48
N LEU A 515 4.78 -29.30 -6.61
CA LEU A 515 4.65 -28.99 -5.19
C LEU A 515 6.02 -28.79 -4.53
N ASP A 516 7.01 -29.63 -4.85
CA ASP A 516 8.39 -29.48 -4.38
C ASP A 516 9.04 -28.19 -4.89
N LYS A 517 8.79 -27.80 -6.15
CA LYS A 517 9.25 -26.51 -6.70
C LYS A 517 8.62 -25.34 -5.97
N VAL A 518 7.31 -25.38 -5.73
CA VAL A 518 6.57 -24.35 -4.99
C VAL A 518 7.07 -24.28 -3.54
N ARG A 519 7.21 -25.42 -2.86
CA ARG A 519 7.77 -25.55 -1.51
C ARG A 519 9.18 -24.98 -1.43
N SER A 520 10.05 -25.32 -2.38
CA SER A 520 11.43 -24.82 -2.43
C SER A 520 11.47 -23.32 -2.68
N LYS A 521 10.66 -22.80 -3.61
CA LYS A 521 10.52 -21.36 -3.87
C LYS A 521 10.00 -20.60 -2.64
N LEU A 522 9.17 -21.24 -1.84
CA LEU A 522 8.62 -20.71 -0.59
C LEU A 522 9.55 -20.91 0.62
N ASN A 523 10.59 -21.74 0.47
CA ASN A 523 11.49 -22.14 1.55
C ASN A 523 10.75 -22.78 2.75
N LEU A 524 9.72 -23.58 2.48
CA LEU A 524 9.00 -24.31 3.54
C LEU A 524 9.66 -25.67 3.83
N PRO A 525 9.47 -26.24 5.04
CA PRO A 525 10.03 -27.54 5.43
C PRO A 525 9.51 -28.71 4.57
N ASP A 526 10.30 -29.77 4.42
CA ASP A 526 9.99 -30.94 3.57
C ASP A 526 8.67 -31.66 3.90
N ASN A 527 8.19 -31.53 5.14
CA ASN A 527 6.91 -32.08 5.57
C ASN A 527 5.71 -31.18 5.26
N THR A 528 5.86 -30.12 4.47
CA THR A 528 4.79 -29.17 4.13
C THR A 528 4.49 -29.17 2.64
N LEU A 529 3.29 -28.72 2.26
CA LEU A 529 2.79 -28.76 0.86
C LEU A 529 2.98 -30.13 0.20
N GLN A 530 2.83 -31.21 0.95
CA GLN A 530 2.85 -32.56 0.42
C GLN A 530 1.53 -32.87 -0.29
N ILE A 531 1.58 -33.78 -1.26
CA ILE A 531 0.39 -34.17 -2.05
C ILE A 531 -0.78 -34.62 -1.16
N GLN A 532 -0.50 -35.27 -0.04
CA GLN A 532 -1.51 -35.69 0.93
C GLN A 532 -2.26 -34.51 1.56
N HIS A 533 -1.54 -33.46 1.95
CA HIS A 533 -2.14 -32.26 2.53
C HIS A 533 -3.04 -31.55 1.51
N GLU A 534 -2.58 -31.48 0.25
CA GLU A 534 -3.35 -30.88 -0.82
C GLU A 534 -4.58 -31.73 -1.19
N PHE A 535 -4.49 -33.06 -1.11
CA PHE A 535 -5.64 -33.96 -1.28
C PHE A 535 -6.68 -33.72 -0.18
N LEU A 536 -6.27 -33.68 1.10
CA LEU A 536 -7.17 -33.34 2.21
C LEU A 536 -7.83 -31.98 2.04
N ARG A 537 -7.07 -30.97 1.57
CA ARG A 537 -7.61 -29.63 1.25
C ARG A 537 -8.68 -29.72 0.16
N ILE A 538 -8.39 -30.37 -0.96
CA ILE A 538 -9.33 -30.51 -2.09
C ILE A 538 -10.59 -31.28 -1.66
N ILE A 539 -10.43 -32.34 -0.87
CA ILE A 539 -11.57 -33.10 -0.32
C ILE A 539 -12.48 -32.20 0.53
N LYS A 540 -11.89 -31.35 1.38
CA LYS A 540 -12.63 -30.37 2.20
C LYS A 540 -13.28 -29.25 1.37
N GLU A 541 -12.70 -28.87 0.24
CA GLU A 541 -13.28 -27.90 -0.71
C GLU A 541 -14.42 -28.50 -1.53
N GLU A 542 -14.27 -29.75 -1.99
CA GLU A 542 -15.19 -30.48 -2.85
C GLU A 542 -16.15 -31.39 -2.05
N HIS A 543 -16.31 -31.12 -0.74
CA HIS A 543 -17.11 -31.94 0.19
C HIS A 543 -18.52 -32.24 -0.34
N ASN A 544 -19.20 -31.25 -0.92
CA ASN A 544 -20.56 -31.43 -1.46
C ASN A 544 -20.63 -32.48 -2.58
N PHE A 545 -19.52 -32.71 -3.30
CA PHE A 545 -19.44 -33.74 -4.33
C PHE A 545 -18.86 -35.04 -3.77
N LEU A 546 -17.77 -34.98 -3.01
CA LEU A 546 -17.01 -36.16 -2.56
C LEU A 546 -17.57 -36.83 -1.30
N GLY A 547 -18.32 -36.11 -0.46
CA GLY A 547 -18.83 -36.61 0.82
C GLY A 547 -19.81 -37.77 0.72
N ASN A 548 -20.38 -38.00 -0.48
CA ASN A 548 -21.22 -39.17 -0.75
C ASN A 548 -20.43 -40.42 -1.16
N TYR A 549 -19.12 -40.30 -1.38
CA TYR A 549 -18.30 -41.32 -2.03
C TYR A 549 -17.05 -41.69 -1.25
N ILE A 550 -16.54 -40.78 -0.42
CA ILE A 550 -15.42 -41.01 0.48
C ILE A 550 -15.96 -40.82 1.90
N PRO A 551 -15.85 -41.81 2.80
CA PRO A 551 -16.27 -41.63 4.19
C PRO A 551 -15.35 -40.63 4.89
N LEU A 552 -15.91 -39.47 5.26
CA LEU A 552 -15.17 -38.33 5.82
C LEU A 552 -15.15 -38.30 7.36
N GLU A 553 -15.77 -39.28 8.00
CA GLU A 553 -15.99 -39.31 9.44
C GLU A 553 -14.76 -39.78 10.22
N ASP A 554 -13.84 -40.51 9.58
CA ASP A 554 -12.56 -40.95 10.15
C ASP A 554 -11.37 -40.46 9.32
N GLU A 555 -10.72 -39.40 9.82
CA GLU A 555 -9.58 -38.75 9.15
C GLU A 555 -8.33 -39.66 9.12
N ARG A 556 -8.20 -40.64 10.02
CA ARG A 556 -7.08 -41.60 9.98
C ARG A 556 -7.24 -42.58 8.82
N LEU A 557 -8.43 -43.15 8.68
CA LEU A 557 -8.76 -44.00 7.53
C LEU A 557 -8.61 -43.23 6.22
N LEU A 558 -9.00 -41.96 6.19
CA LEU A 558 -8.81 -41.10 5.02
C LEU A 558 -7.33 -40.91 4.66
N VAL A 559 -6.47 -40.66 5.65
CA VAL A 559 -5.02 -40.52 5.43
C VAL A 559 -4.40 -41.83 4.95
N ASP A 560 -4.86 -42.98 5.43
CA ASP A 560 -4.40 -44.29 4.98
C ASP A 560 -4.79 -44.57 3.52
N GLU A 561 -6.02 -44.26 3.12
CA GLU A 561 -6.48 -44.37 1.73
C GLU A 561 -5.71 -43.43 0.79
N ILE A 562 -5.44 -42.19 1.22
CA ILE A 562 -4.57 -41.27 0.47
C ILE A 562 -3.18 -41.88 0.31
N HIS A 563 -2.60 -42.46 1.36
CA HIS A 563 -1.29 -43.12 1.28
C HIS A 563 -1.29 -44.28 0.28
N LYS A 564 -2.34 -45.12 0.28
CA LYS A 564 -2.48 -46.21 -0.70
C LYS A 564 -2.46 -45.67 -2.13
N PHE A 565 -3.29 -44.68 -2.45
CA PHE A 565 -3.32 -44.10 -3.80
C PHE A 565 -2.00 -43.41 -4.18
N VAL A 566 -1.41 -42.65 -3.25
CA VAL A 566 -0.19 -41.87 -3.52
C VAL A 566 1.04 -42.78 -3.67
N TYR A 567 1.15 -43.90 -2.96
CA TYR A 567 2.41 -44.66 -2.92
C TYR A 567 2.38 -46.05 -3.54
N LEU A 568 1.20 -46.60 -3.87
CA LEU A 568 1.14 -47.89 -4.57
C LEU A 568 1.69 -47.78 -6.01
N SER A 569 2.26 -48.89 -6.48
CA SER A 569 2.69 -49.07 -7.87
C SER A 569 1.53 -49.40 -8.82
N THR A 570 0.37 -49.75 -8.28
CA THR A 570 -0.87 -50.08 -9.02
C THR A 570 -2.06 -49.22 -8.56
N PRO A 571 -1.96 -47.87 -8.66
CA PRO A 571 -3.00 -46.96 -8.14
C PRO A 571 -4.37 -47.14 -8.81
N SER A 572 -4.45 -47.71 -10.02
CA SER A 572 -5.70 -48.04 -10.72
C SER A 572 -6.58 -49.06 -9.99
N GLN A 573 -5.99 -49.84 -9.08
CA GLN A 573 -6.69 -50.89 -8.32
C GLN A 573 -7.19 -50.40 -6.94
N VAL A 574 -6.91 -49.15 -6.57
CA VAL A 574 -7.38 -48.58 -5.30
C VAL A 574 -8.89 -48.38 -5.35
N ASP A 575 -9.56 -48.65 -4.22
CA ASP A 575 -10.99 -48.45 -4.12
C ASP A 575 -11.38 -47.03 -4.48
N HIS A 576 -12.43 -46.92 -5.29
CA HIS A 576 -12.97 -45.66 -5.78
C HIS A 576 -11.95 -44.75 -6.50
N VAL A 577 -10.98 -45.34 -7.22
CA VAL A 577 -9.92 -44.64 -7.97
C VAL A 577 -10.38 -43.45 -8.82
N GLY A 578 -11.60 -43.50 -9.38
CA GLY A 578 -12.17 -42.38 -10.14
C GLY A 578 -12.21 -41.07 -9.36
N TYR A 579 -12.46 -41.08 -8.06
CA TYR A 579 -12.44 -39.88 -7.22
C TYR A 579 -11.02 -39.44 -6.88
N TRP A 580 -10.09 -40.37 -6.69
CA TRP A 580 -8.67 -40.04 -6.49
C TRP A 580 -8.06 -39.39 -7.73
N ILE A 581 -8.43 -39.86 -8.92
CA ILE A 581 -8.07 -39.23 -10.20
C ILE A 581 -8.68 -37.84 -10.31
N PHE A 582 -9.94 -37.65 -9.91
CA PHE A 582 -10.57 -36.33 -9.87
C PHE A 582 -9.82 -35.38 -8.91
N ILE A 583 -9.45 -35.85 -7.72
CA ILE A 583 -8.67 -35.05 -6.75
C ILE A 583 -7.31 -34.68 -7.32
N LEU A 584 -6.60 -35.63 -7.96
CA LEU A 584 -5.33 -35.39 -8.62
C LEU A 584 -5.44 -34.39 -9.80
N ALA A 585 -6.52 -34.48 -10.58
CA ALA A 585 -6.81 -33.53 -11.66
C ALA A 585 -7.08 -32.11 -11.12
N CYS A 586 -7.84 -32.01 -10.01
CA CYS A 586 -8.04 -30.75 -9.30
C CYS A 586 -6.72 -30.16 -8.79
N LEU A 587 -5.81 -30.99 -8.26
CA LEU A 587 -4.50 -30.53 -7.81
C LEU A 587 -3.64 -30.01 -8.97
N ASN A 588 -3.59 -30.74 -10.09
CA ASN A 588 -2.84 -30.30 -11.27
C ASN A 588 -3.39 -29.00 -11.86
N LEU A 589 -4.71 -28.80 -11.82
CA LEU A 589 -5.32 -27.52 -12.17
C LEU A 589 -4.88 -26.40 -11.22
N ASP A 590 -4.90 -26.65 -9.91
CA ASP A 590 -4.44 -25.68 -8.91
C ASP A 590 -2.96 -25.30 -9.11
N ILE A 591 -2.11 -26.26 -9.47
CA ILE A 591 -0.70 -26.03 -9.83
C ILE A 591 -0.62 -25.12 -11.07
N ALA A 592 -1.33 -25.45 -12.14
CA ALA A 592 -1.32 -24.68 -13.39
C ALA A 592 -1.83 -23.25 -13.20
N MET A 593 -2.77 -23.04 -12.27
CA MET A 593 -3.34 -21.74 -11.94
C MET A 593 -2.59 -20.98 -10.83
N ASN A 594 -1.50 -21.55 -10.28
CA ASN A 594 -0.75 -20.98 -9.16
C ASN A 594 -1.60 -20.75 -7.89
N LEU A 595 -2.48 -21.71 -7.59
CA LEU A 595 -3.42 -21.74 -6.46
C LEU A 595 -3.07 -22.81 -5.40
N VAL A 596 -1.90 -23.44 -5.50
CA VAL A 596 -1.37 -24.41 -4.51
C VAL A 596 -1.39 -23.82 -3.11
N GLY A 597 -1.88 -24.61 -2.15
CA GLY A 597 -2.02 -24.20 -0.74
C GLY A 597 -3.09 -23.12 -0.48
N LYS A 598 -3.63 -22.45 -1.49
CA LYS A 598 -4.63 -21.38 -1.30
C LYS A 598 -6.04 -21.99 -1.27
N THR A 599 -6.83 -21.68 -0.24
CA THR A 599 -8.21 -22.19 -0.15
C THR A 599 -9.21 -21.15 -0.66
N SER A 600 -10.23 -21.58 -1.43
CA SER A 600 -11.34 -20.67 -1.80
C SER A 600 -12.25 -20.32 -0.63
N LYS A 601 -12.06 -20.96 0.54
CA LYS A 601 -12.79 -20.60 1.77
C LYS A 601 -12.20 -19.35 2.45
N THR A 602 -10.97 -18.96 2.12
CA THR A 602 -10.38 -17.71 2.61
C THR A 602 -11.09 -16.53 1.94
N LYS A 603 -11.75 -15.69 2.74
CA LYS A 603 -12.38 -14.47 2.26
C LYS A 603 -11.37 -13.33 2.29
N LEU A 604 -11.04 -12.75 1.15
CA LEU A 604 -10.27 -11.51 1.07
C LEU A 604 -11.24 -10.33 1.15
N ILE A 605 -11.06 -9.44 2.12
CA ILE A 605 -11.97 -8.33 2.41
C ILE A 605 -11.21 -7.02 2.13
N PRO A 606 -11.50 -6.32 1.02
CA PRO A 606 -10.87 -5.05 0.72
C PRO A 606 -11.57 -3.91 1.47
N ILE A 607 -10.83 -3.14 2.24
CA ILE A 607 -11.28 -1.90 2.86
C ILE A 607 -10.47 -0.75 2.28
N ALA A 608 -11.17 0.16 1.62
CA ALA A 608 -10.60 1.32 0.93
C ALA A 608 -11.52 2.55 1.14
N PRO A 609 -11.06 3.78 0.84
CA PRO A 609 -11.87 4.98 0.97
C PRO A 609 -12.89 5.09 -0.17
N PHE A 610 -13.90 4.22 -0.18
CA PHE A 610 -14.99 4.27 -1.16
C PHE A 610 -15.85 5.52 -0.96
N ASN A 611 -16.23 6.18 -2.05
CA ASN A 611 -17.09 7.36 -2.08
C ASN A 611 -18.53 7.02 -1.71
N PHE A 612 -18.80 7.00 -0.41
CA PHE A 612 -20.16 6.82 0.12
C PHE A 612 -20.99 8.11 0.17
N TYR A 613 -20.55 9.20 -0.48
CA TYR A 613 -21.29 10.46 -0.51
C TYR A 613 -22.15 10.63 -1.77
N GLU A 614 -21.90 9.83 -2.80
CA GLU A 614 -22.66 9.82 -4.05
C GLU A 614 -23.55 8.58 -4.08
N GLU A 615 -24.82 8.76 -4.42
CA GLU A 615 -25.74 7.64 -4.61
C GLU A 615 -25.50 7.02 -6.01
N GLY A 616 -25.18 5.72 -6.05
CA GLY A 616 -24.97 4.96 -7.27
C GLY A 616 -24.43 3.55 -7.00
N GLU A 617 -24.59 2.62 -7.96
CA GLU A 617 -24.20 1.20 -7.79
C GLU A 617 -22.68 0.94 -7.87
N ALA A 618 -21.87 1.92 -8.23
CA ALA A 618 -20.43 1.74 -8.39
C ALA A 618 -19.65 2.17 -7.13
N PHE A 619 -18.92 1.25 -6.52
CA PHE A 619 -17.89 1.52 -5.50
C PHE A 619 -16.73 2.34 -6.10
N LYS A 620 -16.94 3.63 -6.30
CA LYS A 620 -15.89 4.58 -6.71
C LYS A 620 -15.02 4.91 -5.51
N LEU A 621 -13.75 5.16 -5.74
CA LEU A 621 -12.83 5.57 -4.68
C LEU A 621 -12.80 7.08 -4.55
N MET A 622 -12.61 7.55 -3.33
CA MET A 622 -12.48 8.97 -3.00
C MET A 622 -11.03 9.26 -2.58
N PRO A 623 -10.42 10.34 -3.10
CA PRO A 623 -9.13 10.80 -2.57
C PRO A 623 -9.28 11.26 -1.12
N LEU A 624 -8.40 10.77 -0.24
CA LEU A 624 -8.31 11.27 1.14
C LEU A 624 -7.68 12.68 1.17
N PRO A 625 -8.00 13.53 2.17
CA PRO A 625 -7.47 14.88 2.25
C PRO A 625 -5.94 14.91 2.22
N GLY A 626 -5.38 15.74 1.33
CA GLY A 626 -3.94 15.91 1.23
C GLY A 626 -3.23 14.99 0.23
N LYS A 627 -3.94 14.07 -0.44
CA LYS A 627 -3.44 13.02 -1.36
C LYS A 627 -2.08 13.23 -2.05
N GLY A 628 -1.86 14.32 -2.81
CA GLY A 628 -0.59 14.55 -3.54
C GLY A 628 0.62 14.95 -2.67
N MET A 629 0.36 15.39 -1.44
CA MET A 629 1.33 15.64 -0.38
C MET A 629 0.89 14.92 0.91
N ALA A 630 0.15 13.80 0.83
CA ALA A 630 -0.53 13.24 2.00
C ALA A 630 0.47 12.81 3.09
N GLY A 631 1.70 12.49 2.68
CA GLY A 631 2.85 12.30 3.55
C GLY A 631 3.43 13.60 4.11
N PHE A 632 2.69 14.71 4.07
CA PHE A 632 3.04 16.00 4.65
C PHE A 632 1.80 16.68 5.23
N THR A 633 0.69 16.78 4.50
CA THR A 633 -0.50 17.55 4.92
C THR A 633 -1.43 16.76 5.84
N GLY A 634 -1.52 15.44 5.64
CA GLY A 634 -2.11 14.52 6.61
C GLY A 634 -1.35 14.53 7.93
N PHE A 635 -0.02 14.60 7.88
CA PHE A 635 0.84 14.79 9.07
C PHE A 635 0.75 16.17 9.70
N ALA A 636 0.55 17.22 8.89
CA ALA A 636 0.61 18.60 9.36
C ALA A 636 -0.73 19.09 9.95
N SER A 637 -1.84 18.37 9.71
CA SER A 637 -3.17 18.76 10.19
C SER A 637 -3.85 17.65 10.97
N ILE A 638 -4.06 17.93 12.26
CA ILE A 638 -4.88 17.11 13.16
C ILE A 638 -6.30 16.93 12.60
N GLU A 639 -6.82 17.93 11.89
CA GLU A 639 -8.16 17.91 11.27
C GLU A 639 -8.27 16.87 10.16
N ALA A 640 -7.26 16.80 9.28
CA ALA A 640 -7.19 15.82 8.19
C ALA A 640 -7.07 14.40 8.76
N SER A 641 -6.08 14.18 9.64
CA SER A 641 -5.89 12.90 10.36
C SER A 641 -7.17 12.45 11.08
N SER A 642 -7.83 13.38 11.79
CA SER A 642 -9.10 13.09 12.50
C SER A 642 -10.25 12.72 11.55
N TYR A 643 -10.30 13.31 10.36
CA TYR A 643 -11.27 12.93 9.34
C TYR A 643 -11.01 11.52 8.81
N GLU A 644 -9.76 11.23 8.43
CA GLU A 644 -9.34 9.91 7.92
C GLU A 644 -9.62 8.80 8.94
N VAL A 645 -9.34 9.04 10.22
CA VAL A 645 -9.67 8.11 11.30
C VAL A 645 -11.18 7.85 11.38
N ARG A 646 -12.03 8.88 11.26
CA ARG A 646 -13.49 8.70 11.26
C ARG A 646 -13.98 7.97 10.01
N TYR A 647 -13.41 8.30 8.85
CA TYR A 647 -13.80 7.73 7.57
C TYR A 647 -13.38 6.27 7.46
N GLY A 648 -12.15 5.92 7.87
CA GLY A 648 -11.67 4.54 7.93
C GLY A 648 -12.54 3.64 8.80
N LYS A 649 -12.98 4.12 9.97
CA LYS A 649 -13.96 3.39 10.80
C LYS A 649 -15.28 3.16 10.07
N TYR A 650 -15.79 4.19 9.39
CA TYR A 650 -17.02 4.09 8.63
C TYR A 650 -16.91 3.08 7.48
N CYS A 651 -15.87 3.18 6.65
CA CYS A 651 -15.62 2.27 5.52
C CYS A 651 -15.47 0.83 5.99
N ALA A 652 -14.66 0.57 7.02
CA ALA A 652 -14.45 -0.77 7.56
C ALA A 652 -15.78 -1.41 8.00
N ARG A 653 -16.59 -0.68 8.77
CA ARG A 653 -17.91 -1.17 9.18
C ARG A 653 -18.82 -1.39 7.96
N ARG A 654 -18.93 -0.41 7.07
CA ARG A 654 -19.85 -0.46 5.93
C ARG A 654 -19.56 -1.66 5.04
N ILE A 655 -18.30 -1.89 4.69
CA ILE A 655 -17.88 -3.03 3.85
C ILE A 655 -18.16 -4.37 4.54
N LEU A 656 -17.84 -4.52 5.84
CA LEU A 656 -18.13 -5.76 6.56
C LEU A 656 -19.63 -6.08 6.59
N GLN A 657 -20.49 -5.06 6.70
CA GLN A 657 -21.94 -5.21 6.65
C GLN A 657 -22.44 -5.56 5.25
N GLU A 658 -21.94 -4.89 4.21
CA GLU A 658 -22.32 -5.18 2.81
C GLU A 658 -21.96 -6.61 2.39
N LEU A 659 -20.85 -7.14 2.91
CA LEU A 659 -20.43 -8.51 2.67
C LEU A 659 -21.15 -9.53 3.59
N ASN A 660 -22.13 -9.10 4.39
CA ASN A 660 -22.87 -9.92 5.37
C ASN A 660 -21.98 -10.63 6.40
N LEU A 661 -20.77 -10.12 6.64
CA LEU A 661 -19.83 -10.69 7.61
C LEU A 661 -20.14 -10.25 9.04
N THR A 662 -20.88 -9.15 9.19
CA THR A 662 -21.37 -8.65 10.47
C THR A 662 -22.88 -8.43 10.43
N GLU A 663 -23.54 -8.60 11.58
CA GLU A 663 -24.99 -8.38 11.71
C GLU A 663 -25.40 -6.94 11.35
N SER A 664 -26.48 -6.81 10.58
CA SER A 664 -27.08 -5.53 10.23
C SER A 664 -27.81 -4.92 11.43
N ASN A 665 -27.14 -4.01 12.16
CA ASN A 665 -27.72 -3.30 13.31
C ASN A 665 -28.21 -1.87 12.94
N GLN A 666 -29.27 -1.41 13.61
CA GLN A 666 -29.89 -0.08 13.48
C GLN A 666 -28.98 1.07 13.97
N GLN A 667 -28.09 0.84 14.95
CA GLN A 667 -27.13 1.86 15.38
C GLN A 667 -25.99 1.99 14.38
N GLN A 668 -26.19 2.78 13.32
CA GLN A 668 -25.20 3.04 12.27
C GLN A 668 -24.13 4.04 12.73
N LEU A 669 -22.85 3.77 12.43
CA LEU A 669 -21.84 4.83 12.46
C LEU A 669 -22.27 5.88 11.43
N LYS A 670 -22.42 7.13 11.86
CA LYS A 670 -22.81 8.20 10.95
C LYS A 670 -21.70 8.42 9.92
N LEU A 671 -22.08 8.50 8.64
CA LEU A 671 -21.18 8.93 7.57
C LEU A 671 -20.57 10.29 7.98
N PRO A 672 -19.23 10.40 8.09
CA PRO A 672 -18.59 11.67 8.40
C PRO A 672 -18.95 12.71 7.34
N LEU A 673 -19.14 13.98 7.72
CA LEU A 673 -19.31 15.06 6.72
C LEU A 673 -18.10 15.14 5.78
N ARG A 674 -18.31 15.52 4.51
CA ARG A 674 -17.22 15.74 3.55
C ARG A 674 -16.16 16.65 4.16
N PHE A 675 -14.89 16.34 3.91
CA PHE A 675 -13.78 17.14 4.42
C PHE A 675 -13.83 18.55 3.80
N ASP A 676 -13.71 19.56 4.67
CA ASP A 676 -13.65 20.96 4.26
C ASP A 676 -12.19 21.37 4.08
N TYR A 677 -11.75 21.47 2.82
CA TYR A 677 -10.39 21.87 2.45
C TYR A 677 -10.04 23.32 2.87
N GLY A 678 -11.04 24.14 3.23
CA GLY A 678 -10.81 25.45 3.86
C GLY A 678 -10.18 25.35 5.25
N ARG A 679 -10.21 24.16 5.88
CA ARG A 679 -9.58 23.90 7.18
C ARG A 679 -8.08 23.72 7.12
N PHE A 680 -7.49 23.50 5.94
CA PHE A 680 -6.05 23.66 5.75
C PHE A 680 -5.73 25.16 5.76
N ASP A 681 -5.56 25.72 6.96
CA ASP A 681 -5.42 27.16 7.15
C ASP A 681 -4.19 27.74 6.42
N GLY A 682 -4.17 29.08 6.26
CA GLY A 682 -3.06 29.76 5.59
C GLY A 682 -1.73 29.64 6.35
N LEU A 683 -1.78 29.39 7.67
CA LEU A 683 -0.62 29.26 8.53
C LEU A 683 0.11 27.95 8.25
N LEU A 684 -0.61 26.84 8.19
CA LEU A 684 -0.14 25.52 7.83
C LEU A 684 0.57 25.50 6.48
N LYS A 685 -0.09 26.07 5.45
CA LYS A 685 0.49 26.20 4.11
C LYS A 685 1.79 27.00 4.13
N SER A 686 1.80 28.11 4.85
CA SER A 686 2.98 28.95 4.98
C SER A 686 4.11 28.23 5.72
N ASN A 687 3.80 27.51 6.80
CA ASN A 687 4.76 26.73 7.58
C ASN A 687 5.36 25.63 6.73
N LEU A 688 4.54 24.78 6.09
CA LEU A 688 5.01 23.72 5.21
C LEU A 688 5.91 24.25 4.09
N ARG A 689 5.50 25.35 3.44
CA ARG A 689 6.34 26.02 2.42
C ARG A 689 7.69 26.43 3.00
N ASN A 690 7.69 27.07 4.17
CA ASN A 690 8.92 27.56 4.78
C ASN A 690 9.82 26.38 5.21
N SER A 691 9.25 25.30 5.74
CA SER A 691 9.97 24.10 6.18
C SER A 691 10.60 23.33 5.01
N ILE A 692 9.86 23.15 3.91
CA ILE A 692 10.42 22.55 2.67
C ILE A 692 11.57 23.43 2.14
N VAL A 693 11.38 24.75 2.10
CA VAL A 693 12.44 25.68 1.67
C VAL A 693 13.66 25.57 2.57
N LYS A 694 13.49 25.50 3.91
CA LYS A 694 14.59 25.30 4.87
C LYS A 694 15.36 24.02 4.53
N ARG A 695 14.66 22.88 4.42
CA ARG A 695 15.30 21.58 4.12
C ARG A 695 16.04 21.55 2.80
N VAL A 696 15.47 22.13 1.74
CA VAL A 696 16.19 22.23 0.46
C VAL A 696 17.49 23.01 0.62
N LYS A 697 17.50 24.10 1.40
CA LYS A 697 18.73 24.88 1.64
C LYS A 697 19.80 24.10 2.41
N GLU A 698 19.40 23.31 3.39
CA GLU A 698 20.31 22.51 4.22
C GLU A 698 20.96 21.36 3.44
N ILE A 699 20.26 20.80 2.45
CA ILE A 699 20.79 19.75 1.57
C ILE A 699 21.75 20.30 0.50
N VAL A 700 21.64 21.59 0.15
CA VAL A 700 22.48 22.22 -0.87
C VAL A 700 23.87 22.50 -0.29
N PRO A 701 24.97 22.00 -0.89
CA PRO A 701 26.31 22.23 -0.37
C PRO A 701 26.66 23.71 -0.28
N SER A 702 27.36 24.10 0.80
CA SER A 702 27.73 25.49 1.11
C SER A 702 28.49 26.22 0.00
N GLY A 703 29.20 25.51 -0.89
CA GLY A 703 29.85 26.09 -2.09
C GLY A 703 28.88 26.69 -3.12
N PHE A 704 27.60 26.34 -3.07
CA PHE A 704 26.54 26.92 -3.92
C PHE A 704 25.87 28.15 -3.30
N SER A 705 26.24 28.55 -2.07
CA SER A 705 25.70 29.70 -1.35
C SER A 705 25.91 31.05 -2.07
N ALA A 706 26.94 31.16 -2.92
CA ALA A 706 27.19 32.35 -3.74
C ALA A 706 26.11 32.62 -4.80
N ILE A 707 25.33 31.59 -5.18
CA ILE A 707 24.25 31.67 -6.19
C ILE A 707 22.87 31.85 -5.52
N MET A 708 22.80 31.71 -4.19
CA MET A 708 21.56 31.63 -3.39
C MET A 708 20.69 32.89 -3.31
N PRO A 709 21.20 34.14 -3.34
CA PRO A 709 20.34 35.32 -3.28
C PRO A 709 19.32 35.38 -4.44
N PHE A 710 19.71 34.89 -5.62
CA PHE A 710 18.86 34.79 -6.81
C PHE A 710 17.92 33.56 -6.77
N LEU A 711 18.35 32.47 -6.14
CA LEU A 711 17.58 31.22 -6.02
C LEU A 711 16.46 31.29 -4.97
N GLY A 712 16.63 32.09 -3.91
CA GLY A 712 15.68 32.12 -2.79
C GLY A 712 14.26 32.51 -3.18
N GLY A 713 14.10 33.46 -4.11
CA GLY A 713 12.77 33.87 -4.61
C GLY A 713 12.12 32.81 -5.50
N TYR A 714 12.90 32.23 -6.43
CA TYR A 714 12.42 31.20 -7.36
C TYR A 714 12.07 29.89 -6.65
N LEU A 715 12.92 29.44 -5.73
CA LEU A 715 12.67 28.24 -4.93
C LEU A 715 11.39 28.40 -4.10
N LYS A 716 11.19 29.56 -3.48
CA LYS A 716 9.99 29.85 -2.69
C LYS A 716 8.73 29.82 -3.55
N GLU A 717 8.78 30.34 -4.78
CA GLU A 717 7.65 30.29 -5.73
C GLU A 717 7.38 28.87 -6.23
N SER A 718 8.41 28.09 -6.57
CA SER A 718 8.26 26.70 -7.01
C SER A 718 7.70 25.81 -5.91
N VAL A 719 8.21 25.95 -4.67
CA VAL A 719 7.69 25.23 -3.50
C VAL A 719 6.28 25.69 -3.17
N GLN A 720 5.98 26.98 -3.28
CA GLN A 720 4.62 27.48 -3.08
C GLN A 720 3.64 26.86 -4.07
N ASN A 721 3.95 26.88 -5.37
CA ASN A 721 3.10 26.27 -6.38
C ASN A 721 2.94 24.76 -6.16
N PHE A 722 3.99 24.07 -5.73
CA PHE A 722 3.93 22.66 -5.35
C PHE A 722 2.99 22.43 -4.15
N VAL A 723 3.12 23.23 -3.08
CA VAL A 723 2.30 23.15 -1.87
C VAL A 723 0.82 23.44 -2.19
N ASP A 724 0.57 24.51 -2.96
CA ASP A 724 -0.79 24.93 -3.31
C ASP A 724 -1.51 23.89 -4.19
N ARG A 725 -0.80 23.28 -5.16
CA ARG A 725 -1.35 22.23 -6.04
C ARG A 725 -1.69 20.94 -5.31
N ASN A 726 -0.96 20.60 -4.25
CA ASN A 726 -1.11 19.31 -3.57
C ASN A 726 -1.95 19.38 -2.27
N ILE A 727 -2.35 20.58 -1.81
CA ILE A 727 -3.25 20.75 -0.64
C ILE A 727 -4.72 20.88 -1.05
N HIS A 728 -4.99 21.53 -2.17
CA HIS A 728 -6.34 21.70 -2.67
C HIS A 728 -6.74 20.45 -3.46
N GLY A 729 -7.91 19.87 -3.15
CA GLY A 729 -8.42 18.70 -3.85
C GLY A 729 -8.43 18.90 -5.36
N ASN A 730 -7.70 18.02 -6.05
CA ASN A 730 -7.86 17.57 -7.43
C ASN A 730 -8.24 18.54 -8.55
N VAL A 731 -7.97 19.85 -8.46
CA VAL A 731 -8.03 20.67 -9.68
C VAL A 731 -6.84 20.28 -10.57
N ARG A 732 -7.10 19.41 -11.54
CA ARG A 732 -6.07 18.93 -12.47
C ARG A 732 -5.64 20.13 -13.31
N THR A 733 -4.44 20.62 -13.03
CA THR A 733 -3.88 21.80 -13.69
C THR A 733 -2.50 21.50 -14.26
N GLU A 734 -2.23 22.00 -15.47
CA GLU A 734 -0.92 21.86 -16.11
C GLU A 734 -0.38 23.17 -16.64
N SER A 735 0.93 23.37 -16.54
CA SER A 735 1.57 24.59 -17.02
C SER A 735 2.17 24.41 -18.40
N PHE A 736 1.83 25.30 -19.33
CA PHE A 736 2.30 25.26 -20.71
C PHE A 736 3.07 26.53 -21.06
N GLU A 737 4.13 26.37 -21.86
CA GLU A 737 4.93 27.47 -22.37
C GLU A 737 4.39 27.95 -23.72
N PHE A 738 4.33 29.27 -23.88
CA PHE A 738 3.91 29.94 -25.09
C PHE A 738 5.02 30.85 -25.59
N GLN A 739 5.43 30.65 -26.84
CA GLN A 739 6.45 31.44 -27.53
C GLN A 739 5.84 32.13 -28.74
N ILE A 740 5.77 33.45 -28.71
CA ILE A 740 5.20 34.25 -29.79
C ILE A 740 6.32 35.01 -30.50
N ARG A 741 6.59 34.67 -31.75
CA ARG A 741 7.61 35.34 -32.57
C ARG A 741 7.09 36.69 -33.07
N VAL A 742 7.83 37.74 -32.81
CA VAL A 742 7.49 39.13 -33.12
C VAL A 742 8.57 39.81 -33.98
N PRO A 743 8.27 40.92 -34.68
CA PRO A 743 9.23 41.55 -35.61
C PRO A 743 10.45 42.19 -34.94
N SER A 744 10.31 42.70 -33.71
CA SER A 744 11.36 43.44 -33.00
C SER A 744 11.17 43.40 -31.49
N ASP A 745 12.11 43.96 -30.75
CA ASP A 745 12.08 44.16 -29.30
C ASP A 745 11.04 45.21 -28.84
N LEU A 746 10.46 45.97 -29.77
CA LEU A 746 9.46 47.00 -29.49
C LEU A 746 8.09 46.44 -29.12
N TYR A 747 7.87 45.13 -29.18
CA TYR A 747 6.59 44.53 -28.86
C TYR A 747 6.53 44.02 -27.42
N VAL A 748 5.34 44.07 -26.85
CA VAL A 748 5.06 43.75 -25.45
C VAL A 748 3.81 42.88 -25.37
N LEU A 749 3.86 41.83 -24.55
CA LEU A 749 2.70 41.04 -24.17
C LEU A 749 2.03 41.67 -22.96
N LYS A 750 0.73 42.02 -23.05
CA LYS A 750 -0.01 42.66 -21.96
C LYS A 750 -0.17 41.73 -20.77
N GLY A 751 0.05 42.27 -19.58
CA GLY A 751 -0.23 41.61 -18.32
C GLY A 751 -1.58 42.01 -17.71
N PHE A 752 -2.21 41.11 -16.96
CA PHE A 752 -3.51 41.30 -16.30
C PHE A 752 -3.44 41.01 -14.79
N SER A 753 -4.27 41.70 -14.00
CA SER A 753 -4.51 41.38 -12.60
C SER A 753 -5.39 40.12 -12.47
N PRO A 754 -5.46 39.48 -11.28
CA PRO A 754 -6.41 38.39 -11.05
C PRO A 754 -7.87 38.79 -11.28
N SER A 755 -8.20 40.10 -11.18
CA SER A 755 -9.51 40.65 -11.51
C SER A 755 -9.73 40.92 -13.00
N GLY A 756 -8.77 40.55 -13.86
CA GLY A 756 -8.85 40.73 -15.32
C GLY A 756 -8.52 42.13 -15.83
N ALA A 757 -8.15 43.08 -14.96
CA ALA A 757 -7.78 44.44 -15.37
C ALA A 757 -6.34 44.50 -15.92
N ALA A 758 -6.09 45.34 -16.91
CA ALA A 758 -4.76 45.53 -17.46
C ALA A 758 -3.76 46.02 -16.39
N ALA A 759 -2.57 45.42 -16.35
CA ALA A 759 -1.55 45.65 -15.35
C ALA A 759 -0.16 45.77 -15.99
N ASN A 760 0.24 47.00 -16.33
CA ASN A 760 1.51 47.30 -17.01
C ASN A 760 2.77 46.75 -16.31
N LYS A 761 2.74 46.58 -14.98
CA LYS A 761 3.84 45.98 -14.22
C LYS A 761 4.05 44.48 -14.49
N LYS A 762 3.04 43.81 -15.04
CA LYS A 762 3.08 42.38 -15.36
C LYS A 762 3.43 42.11 -16.82
N SER A 763 3.36 43.12 -17.69
CA SER A 763 3.64 42.98 -19.12
C SER A 763 5.07 42.52 -19.40
N LEU A 764 5.25 41.77 -20.49
CA LEU A 764 6.50 41.12 -20.89
C LEU A 764 7.05 41.74 -22.17
N GLN A 765 8.33 42.12 -22.18
CA GLN A 765 9.01 42.60 -23.38
C GLN A 765 9.58 41.44 -24.20
N ALA A 766 9.71 41.64 -25.50
CA ALA A 766 10.31 40.66 -26.38
C ALA A 766 11.82 40.49 -26.10
N ILE A 767 12.30 39.25 -26.21
CA ILE A 767 13.71 38.88 -26.03
C ILE A 767 14.28 38.27 -27.31
N SER A 768 15.57 38.47 -27.55
CA SER A 768 16.24 37.88 -28.71
C SER A 768 16.72 36.46 -28.40
N ILE A 769 16.34 35.51 -29.23
CA ILE A 769 16.79 34.10 -29.20
C ILE A 769 17.20 33.73 -30.63
N HIS A 770 18.48 33.37 -30.82
CA HIS A 770 19.03 32.97 -32.12
C HIS A 770 18.75 33.95 -33.29
N GLY A 771 18.72 35.26 -33.00
CA GLY A 771 18.51 36.32 -34.01
C GLY A 771 17.04 36.70 -34.26
N ASP A 772 16.10 36.01 -33.63
CA ASP A 772 14.67 36.32 -33.68
C ASP A 772 14.16 36.87 -32.35
N TYR A 773 13.09 37.67 -32.39
CA TYR A 773 12.47 38.24 -31.19
C TYR A 773 11.23 37.45 -30.77
N TYR A 774 11.13 37.13 -29.48
CA TYR A 774 10.05 36.34 -28.91
C TYR A 774 9.45 36.99 -27.67
N LEU A 775 8.12 36.97 -27.57
CA LEU A 775 7.39 37.13 -26.33
C LEU A 775 7.15 35.73 -25.75
N ILE A 776 7.68 35.45 -24.56
CA ILE A 776 7.60 34.11 -23.95
C ILE A 776 6.88 34.19 -22.62
N THR A 777 5.80 33.43 -22.48
CA THR A 777 4.98 33.35 -21.27
C THR A 777 4.67 31.92 -20.87
N LYS A 778 4.17 31.72 -19.64
CA LYS A 778 3.60 30.46 -19.18
C LYS A 778 2.21 30.71 -18.64
N LEU A 779 1.27 29.85 -19.02
CA LEU A 779 -0.09 29.82 -18.46
C LEU A 779 -0.33 28.45 -17.83
N LEU A 780 -1.24 28.42 -16.87
CA LEU A 780 -1.78 27.22 -16.24
C LEU A 780 -3.11 26.90 -16.93
N TYR A 781 -3.31 25.69 -17.42
CA TYR A 781 -4.63 25.22 -17.85
C TYR A 781 -5.29 24.47 -16.71
N ASP A 782 -6.56 24.72 -16.49
CA ASP A 782 -7.43 24.02 -15.55
C ASP A 782 -8.34 23.09 -16.35
N PHE A 783 -8.18 21.77 -16.18
CA PHE A 783 -8.94 20.78 -16.94
C PHE A 783 -10.37 20.58 -16.41
N GLU A 784 -10.68 21.04 -15.20
CA GLU A 784 -12.04 20.94 -14.65
C GLU A 784 -12.88 22.16 -15.06
N GLU A 785 -12.28 23.35 -14.98
CA GLU A 785 -12.94 24.59 -15.43
C GLU A 785 -12.80 24.84 -16.94
N GLU A 786 -11.97 24.04 -17.63
CA GLU A 786 -11.61 24.16 -19.04
C GLU A 786 -11.01 25.53 -19.42
N GLN A 787 -10.28 26.16 -18.49
CA GLN A 787 -9.80 27.54 -18.63
C GLN A 787 -8.30 27.71 -18.40
N TRP A 788 -7.70 28.63 -19.16
CA TRP A 788 -6.37 29.15 -18.90
C TRP A 788 -6.37 30.21 -17.81
N LYS A 789 -5.42 30.07 -16.88
CA LYS A 789 -5.15 30.95 -15.75
C LYS A 789 -3.71 31.45 -15.84
N GLY A 790 -3.49 32.74 -15.63
CA GLY A 790 -2.15 33.31 -15.57
C GLY A 790 -2.10 34.82 -15.78
N ALA A 791 -0.90 35.38 -15.65
CA ALA A 791 -0.69 36.83 -15.70
C ALA A 791 -0.88 37.46 -17.09
N HIS A 792 -1.00 36.67 -18.16
CA HIS A 792 -1.02 37.14 -19.55
C HIS A 792 -2.24 36.65 -20.33
N THR A 793 -3.30 36.29 -19.60
CA THR A 793 -4.63 35.98 -20.15
C THR A 793 -5.69 36.66 -19.28
N ASN A 794 -6.89 36.84 -19.84
CA ASN A 794 -8.05 37.37 -19.14
C ASN A 794 -9.22 36.36 -19.26
N PHE A 795 -10.41 36.75 -18.79
CA PHE A 795 -11.61 35.92 -18.86
C PHE A 795 -12.03 35.56 -20.30
N MET A 796 -11.53 36.28 -21.32
CA MET A 796 -11.77 35.99 -22.73
C MET A 796 -10.84 34.92 -23.30
N GLN A 797 -9.94 34.34 -22.50
CA GLN A 797 -9.02 33.27 -22.92
C GLN A 797 -8.10 33.68 -24.09
N ASN A 798 -7.66 34.93 -24.07
CA ASN A 798 -6.86 35.54 -25.13
C ASN A 798 -5.55 36.14 -24.61
N MET A 799 -4.52 36.14 -25.45
CA MET A 799 -3.27 36.90 -25.26
C MET A 799 -3.28 38.17 -26.12
N TYR A 800 -2.83 39.29 -25.54
CA TYR A 800 -2.85 40.60 -26.22
C TYR A 800 -1.45 41.17 -26.38
N ILE A 801 -1.11 41.57 -27.61
CA ILE A 801 0.20 42.09 -27.99
C ILE A 801 0.09 43.57 -28.36
N ASP A 802 1.05 44.35 -27.89
CA ASP A 802 1.12 45.80 -28.07
C ASP A 802 2.52 46.25 -28.49
N GLN A 803 2.67 47.52 -28.90
CA GLN A 803 3.94 48.15 -29.21
C GLN A 803 4.34 49.15 -28.12
N SER A 804 5.55 49.00 -27.58
CA SER A 804 6.05 49.68 -26.37
C SER A 804 6.17 51.21 -26.45
N LYS A 805 5.88 51.82 -27.60
CA LYS A 805 6.08 53.25 -27.88
C LYS A 805 4.78 54.03 -28.16
N PHE A 806 3.62 53.37 -28.20
CA PHE A 806 2.33 54.06 -28.31
C PHE A 806 1.71 54.23 -26.92
N PHE A 807 1.28 55.45 -26.61
CA PHE A 807 0.53 55.80 -25.39
C PHE A 807 -0.96 55.43 -25.48
N GLU A 808 -1.34 54.63 -26.49
CA GLU A 808 -2.71 54.19 -26.71
C GLU A 808 -2.88 52.78 -26.13
N ASP A 809 -3.84 52.61 -25.22
CA ASP A 809 -4.16 51.33 -24.55
C ASP A 809 -4.75 50.25 -25.50
N ILE A 810 -4.65 50.43 -26.81
CA ILE A 810 -5.29 49.57 -27.81
C ILE A 810 -4.31 48.48 -28.23
N ALA A 811 -4.63 47.23 -27.90
CA ALA A 811 -3.83 46.09 -28.35
C ALA A 811 -3.75 46.08 -29.89
N MET A 812 -2.59 45.77 -30.46
CA MET A 812 -2.43 45.64 -31.91
C MET A 812 -2.89 44.28 -32.41
N LEU A 813 -2.78 43.25 -31.56
CA LEU A 813 -3.15 41.89 -31.91
C LEU A 813 -3.67 41.13 -30.70
N CYS A 814 -4.74 40.37 -30.91
CA CYS A 814 -5.30 39.40 -29.99
C CYS A 814 -5.08 38.00 -30.54
N LEU A 815 -4.67 37.06 -29.70
CA LEU A 815 -4.42 35.68 -30.04
C LEU A 815 -5.18 34.76 -29.07
N GLU A 816 -6.15 34.04 -29.61
CA GLU A 816 -6.96 33.06 -28.88
C GLU A 816 -6.11 31.88 -28.40
N LEU A 817 -6.33 31.44 -27.17
CA LEU A 817 -5.61 30.31 -26.58
C LEU A 817 -6.17 28.96 -27.07
N PRO A 818 -5.34 27.92 -27.19
CA PRO A 818 -5.78 26.61 -27.62
C PRO A 818 -6.69 25.96 -26.57
N VAL A 819 -7.73 25.26 -27.03
CA VAL A 819 -8.54 24.37 -26.18
C VAL A 819 -7.75 23.11 -25.90
N MET A 820 -7.79 22.62 -24.66
CA MET A 820 -7.01 21.49 -24.19
C MET A 820 -7.91 20.37 -23.71
N SER A 821 -7.44 19.12 -23.87
CA SER A 821 -8.04 17.93 -23.29
C SER A 821 -6.96 16.97 -22.81
N LEU A 822 -7.35 15.95 -22.04
CA LEU A 822 -6.44 14.91 -21.56
C LEU A 822 -5.86 14.03 -22.68
N ASP A 823 -6.52 14.00 -23.84
CA ASP A 823 -6.05 13.26 -25.01
C ASP A 823 -5.24 14.13 -25.99
N SER A 824 -5.03 15.42 -25.66
CA SER A 824 -4.30 16.33 -26.53
C SER A 824 -2.82 15.96 -26.62
N ASP A 825 -2.23 16.08 -27.82
CA ASP A 825 -0.79 15.88 -28.04
C ASP A 825 0.08 16.75 -27.12
N ALA A 826 -0.43 17.91 -26.71
CA ALA A 826 0.23 18.80 -25.77
C ALA A 826 0.30 18.19 -24.37
N TYR A 827 -0.76 17.55 -23.89
CA TYR A 827 -0.77 16.87 -22.60
C TYR A 827 0.14 15.63 -22.59
N LEU A 828 0.16 14.89 -23.69
CA LEU A 828 0.95 13.65 -23.83
C LEU A 828 2.43 13.88 -24.14
N SER A 829 2.86 15.15 -24.30
CA SER A 829 4.24 15.49 -24.67
C SER A 829 5.15 15.66 -23.45
N PRO A 830 6.42 15.21 -23.48
CA PRO A 830 7.37 15.39 -22.38
C PRO A 830 7.71 16.84 -22.03
N ASN A 831 7.59 17.75 -23.00
CA ASN A 831 7.80 19.18 -22.82
C ASN A 831 7.05 19.99 -23.92
N PRO A 832 5.74 20.24 -23.76
CA PRO A 832 4.94 20.94 -24.76
C PRO A 832 5.21 22.45 -24.77
N ILE A 833 5.42 22.99 -25.97
CA ILE A 833 5.59 24.43 -26.22
C ILE A 833 4.66 24.85 -27.35
N PHE A 834 3.77 25.80 -27.08
CA PHE A 834 2.94 26.42 -28.10
C PHE A 834 3.70 27.58 -28.76
N VAL A 835 3.87 27.52 -30.07
CA VAL A 835 4.60 28.52 -30.84
C VAL A 835 3.69 29.18 -31.86
N ALA A 836 3.64 30.52 -31.86
CA ALA A 836 2.92 31.29 -32.88
C ALA A 836 3.86 32.29 -33.55
N ASP A 837 3.75 32.46 -34.87
CA ASP A 837 4.44 33.51 -35.63
C ASP A 837 3.44 34.57 -36.07
N VAL A 838 3.47 35.73 -35.41
CA VAL A 838 2.48 36.80 -35.61
C VAL A 838 3.05 37.98 -36.40
N ARG A 839 4.27 37.86 -36.94
CA ARG A 839 4.97 38.96 -37.64
C ARG A 839 4.18 39.52 -38.82
N ALA A 840 3.45 38.66 -39.54
CA ALA A 840 2.59 39.10 -40.64
C ALA A 840 1.35 39.88 -40.14
N GLY A 841 0.80 39.48 -39.00
CA GLY A 841 -0.32 40.18 -38.35
C GLY A 841 0.07 41.57 -37.85
N LEU A 842 1.26 41.70 -37.28
CA LEU A 842 1.75 42.96 -36.70
C LEU A 842 2.31 43.98 -37.73
N LYS A 843 2.42 43.60 -39.02
CA LYS A 843 2.89 44.49 -40.11
C LYS A 843 1.81 45.35 -40.74
N SER A 844 0.54 45.00 -40.57
CA SER A 844 -0.61 45.78 -41.07
C SER A 844 -1.11 46.76 -40.01
N SER A 845 -1.51 47.96 -40.43
CA SER A 845 -2.17 48.92 -39.55
C SER A 845 -3.55 48.44 -39.10
N GLY A 846 -3.83 48.48 -37.79
CA GLY A 846 -5.13 48.14 -37.19
C GLY A 846 -5.10 46.90 -36.31
N TYR A 847 -6.10 46.77 -35.43
CA TYR A 847 -6.28 45.62 -34.54
C TYR A 847 -6.61 44.35 -35.34
N LYS A 848 -6.00 43.23 -34.95
CA LYS A 848 -6.24 41.91 -35.55
C LYS A 848 -6.53 40.85 -34.49
N GLU A 849 -7.42 39.93 -34.84
CA GLU A 849 -7.71 38.74 -34.04
C GLU A 849 -7.21 37.50 -34.78
N LEU A 850 -6.42 36.69 -34.08
CA LEU A 850 -5.94 35.40 -34.55
C LEU A 850 -6.59 34.31 -33.70
N SER A 851 -7.07 33.26 -34.37
CA SER A 851 -7.70 32.11 -33.71
C SER A 851 -6.66 31.17 -33.09
N ALA A 852 -7.14 30.22 -32.28
CA ALA A 852 -6.33 29.16 -31.70
C ALA A 852 -5.54 28.32 -32.73
N LYS A 853 -5.99 28.26 -33.99
CA LYS A 853 -5.31 27.52 -35.09
C LYS A 853 -3.94 28.09 -35.46
N ASN A 854 -3.63 29.29 -35.00
CA ASN A 854 -2.34 29.94 -35.26
C ASN A 854 -1.22 29.44 -34.33
N TRP A 855 -1.54 28.59 -33.36
CA TRP A 855 -0.55 27.91 -32.53
C TRP A 855 -0.07 26.62 -33.18
N ALA A 856 1.25 26.43 -33.22
CA ALA A 856 1.89 25.15 -33.53
C ALA A 856 2.46 24.56 -32.24
N LEU A 857 2.11 23.31 -31.93
CA LEU A 857 2.72 22.59 -30.82
C LEU A 857 4.10 22.06 -31.21
N LYS A 858 5.10 22.29 -30.36
CA LYS A 858 6.43 21.70 -30.46
C LYS A 858 6.75 20.93 -29.19
N SER A 859 7.53 19.85 -29.35
CA SER A 859 8.21 19.20 -28.24
C SER A 859 9.70 19.45 -28.38
N ASP A 860 10.27 20.19 -27.44
CA ASP A 860 11.71 20.54 -27.42
C ASP A 860 12.60 19.35 -26.99
N VAL A 861 11.99 18.19 -26.74
CA VAL A 861 12.63 16.94 -26.34
C VAL A 861 12.40 15.93 -27.46
N LEU A 862 13.45 15.65 -28.23
CA LEU A 862 13.41 14.60 -29.23
C LEU A 862 13.84 13.27 -28.60
N PRO A 863 13.15 12.16 -28.92
CA PRO A 863 13.62 10.82 -28.59
C PRO A 863 15.07 10.61 -29.02
N LEU A 864 15.87 9.98 -28.14
CA LEU A 864 17.32 9.82 -28.34
C LEU A 864 17.64 9.07 -29.64
N ASP A 865 16.85 8.06 -30.00
CA ASP A 865 16.94 7.31 -31.26
C ASP A 865 16.81 8.18 -32.51
N LYS A 866 15.99 9.23 -32.47
CA LYS A 866 15.87 10.23 -33.56
C LYS A 866 17.09 11.16 -33.66
N HIS A 867 17.95 11.15 -32.65
CA HIS A 867 19.18 11.96 -32.58
C HIS A 867 20.47 11.16 -32.77
N LEU A 868 20.46 9.87 -32.42
CA LEU A 868 21.63 8.99 -32.52
C LEU A 868 22.05 8.74 -33.98
N TRP A 869 21.11 8.87 -34.91
CA TRP A 869 21.36 8.77 -36.35
C TRP A 869 20.86 10.06 -37.00
N GLY A 870 21.77 11.04 -37.15
CA GLY A 870 21.46 12.24 -37.91
C GLY A 870 20.96 11.88 -39.30
N LYS A 871 20.02 12.68 -39.84
CA LYS A 871 19.75 12.71 -41.27
C LYS A 871 21.10 12.93 -41.98
N ASP A 872 21.47 11.99 -42.84
CA ASP A 872 22.61 12.01 -43.77
C ASP A 872 24.03 11.87 -43.20
N LYS A 873 24.41 10.67 -42.75
CA LYS A 873 25.81 10.19 -42.80
C LYS A 873 25.92 8.69 -43.13
N TRP A 874 25.29 8.26 -44.22
CA TRP A 874 25.72 7.11 -45.04
C TRP A 874 25.20 7.31 -46.46
N LEU A 875 25.88 8.20 -47.21
CA LEU A 875 26.14 8.14 -48.66
C LEU A 875 27.15 9.23 -49.02
#